data_AF-A0A662TMX0-F1
#
_entry.id   AF-A0A662TMX0-F1
#
_cell.length_a   1.000
_cell.length_b   1.000
_cell.length_c   1.000
_cell.angle_alpha   90.00
_cell.angle_beta   90.00
_cell.angle_gamma   90.00
#
_symmetry.space_group_name_H-M   'P 1'
#
loop_
_entity.id
_entity.type
_entity.pdbx_description
1 polymer ?
#
loop_
_entity_poly.entity_id
_entity_poly.type
_entity_poly.pdbx_seq_one_letter_code
_entity_poly.pdbx_strand_id
1 'polypeptide(L)'
;MSSFDLLARPIKKLLDEVGFKEPTEPQEKAIPVILSGKNVLLIAPTGTGKTEAAILPVLHMYISKPRNDVGIKVLYITPLRALNRDMLGRLLWWCQKLDIRVMVRHGDTEPRERAIQAKHPPDLLITTPETLQAILAGKTISQHLKHVRWIIIDEVHELADNKRGAQLSIALQRLKKITIEKPQIIGLSATVGSPKEVGKFLIGVDDEIEILEVPCIRYMRFRVKYPKPTREDYRLAVKLYTLPEVAARLRAIKEIVEKAKSCLIFVNTRSIAEVLASRFKVWNIDIPISIHHGSLAKPSRILTEKKLKSGELKGVVCTSSLELGIDIGHVDIVIQYMSPREVTRLVQRVGRSGHRIGRIAKGIVITMDPDDTLEAIAICRRAKNGLLEPVKIPNKPLDVLCHQIAGLLVKKNRWKFEEIFEIVKRAYPYRNLTMDDLERVIEYMHNRYPRLAWASFEDKVVLRPRNLQTLYRYYFEHLSMIPDERQYLVIDDKTDTPLGILDEAFVAEYGEPGTKFIIRGSPWKIISIVGDRIYVAQVDDPTGAIPSWVGEEIPVPFEVAQEVGAIRREISERLSKGADLDEITSDLVKRYPISKDDLKRSIKEIVDQFEQGLPVPSDNVVTVESWDDYTIVTTHAGTLVNRALARALALKLSDNIGITVAVQEDPYRVILKTLSLVSNDEIIEILKSIADEDPRKLSIEIANGSGLFKRRLIHVARRFGAISKHADLTSVSLRSLISSYKGTVIYDEALNEFLQKDIDIDRMLEFLKSIKDGSRLVIALKAGVLSPIGRLGLERAARKTEIIKPERMYKILIEAAKARLKDEALTFFCMNCWEYVETIRIKDLPEKIKCPICGSGSVSALKEDEDTVRKFCRKKGQRLNKRERRMFRVARDLLELYQEYGKVAFIAYAGKNIRVYDVEDILWEVSTESDKFYEAIIKKEREALKRRFSW
;
A
#
# COMPACT_ATOMS: atom_id res chain seq x y z
N MET A 1 -12.53 -41.72 -0.82
CA MET A 1 -13.79 -41.02 -1.12
C MET A 1 -13.41 -39.56 -1.31
N SER A 2 -13.74 -38.97 -2.44
CA SER A 2 -13.36 -37.59 -2.77
C SER A 2 -14.20 -36.61 -1.94
N SER A 3 -13.65 -35.47 -1.54
CA SER A 3 -14.45 -34.43 -0.87
C SER A 3 -15.64 -33.93 -1.69
N PHE A 4 -15.59 -34.01 -3.02
CA PHE A 4 -16.72 -33.69 -3.89
C PHE A 4 -17.87 -34.70 -3.76
N ASP A 5 -17.61 -35.95 -3.37
CA ASP A 5 -18.65 -36.97 -3.20
C ASP A 5 -19.64 -36.59 -2.10
N LEU A 6 -19.18 -35.84 -1.11
CA LEU A 6 -19.96 -35.31 0.03
C LEU A 6 -20.97 -34.23 -0.38
N LEU A 7 -20.80 -33.61 -1.55
CA LEU A 7 -21.65 -32.52 -2.01
C LEU A 7 -22.98 -33.04 -2.58
N ALA A 8 -23.99 -32.16 -2.56
CA ALA A 8 -25.33 -32.51 -3.01
C ALA A 8 -25.36 -32.70 -4.53
N ARG A 9 -26.26 -33.56 -5.02
CA ARG A 9 -26.36 -33.91 -6.46
C ARG A 9 -26.42 -32.69 -7.40
N PRO A 10 -27.14 -31.59 -7.11
CA PRO A 10 -27.13 -30.40 -7.97
C PRO A 10 -25.74 -29.77 -8.10
N ILE A 11 -24.96 -29.71 -7.02
CA ILE A 11 -23.62 -29.13 -7.03
C ILE A 11 -22.64 -30.02 -7.79
N LYS A 12 -22.74 -31.35 -7.63
CA LYS A 12 -21.93 -32.31 -8.39
C LYS A 12 -22.10 -32.16 -9.89
N LYS A 13 -23.35 -32.03 -10.37
CA LYS A 13 -23.62 -31.75 -11.79
C LYS A 13 -22.98 -30.44 -12.28
N LEU A 14 -23.00 -29.40 -11.46
CA LEU A 14 -22.38 -28.12 -11.79
C LEU A 14 -20.85 -28.21 -11.82
N LEU A 15 -20.24 -29.02 -10.95
CA LEU A 15 -18.79 -29.29 -11.01
C LEU A 15 -18.40 -29.95 -12.34
N ASP A 16 -19.20 -30.90 -12.82
CA ASP A 16 -19.01 -31.52 -14.13
C ASP A 16 -19.16 -30.50 -15.28
N GLU A 17 -20.17 -29.62 -15.23
CA GLU A 17 -20.39 -28.55 -16.23
C GLU A 17 -19.18 -27.59 -16.33
N VAL A 18 -18.54 -27.27 -15.21
CA VAL A 18 -17.34 -26.40 -15.16
C VAL A 18 -16.06 -27.17 -15.53
N GLY A 19 -16.11 -28.50 -15.53
CA GLY A 19 -14.96 -29.38 -15.81
C GLY A 19 -14.06 -29.63 -14.60
N PHE A 20 -14.57 -29.43 -13.38
CA PHE A 20 -13.85 -29.74 -12.13
C PHE A 20 -14.01 -31.22 -11.80
N LYS A 21 -13.10 -32.05 -12.34
CA LYS A 21 -13.13 -33.50 -12.20
C LYS A 21 -12.70 -34.00 -10.82
N GLU A 22 -11.72 -33.35 -10.22
CA GLU A 22 -11.14 -33.73 -8.94
C GLU A 22 -10.93 -32.49 -8.05
N PRO A 23 -11.12 -32.62 -6.72
CA PRO A 23 -10.85 -31.55 -5.78
C PRO A 23 -9.35 -31.26 -5.68
N THR A 24 -9.02 -29.98 -5.51
CA THR A 24 -7.65 -29.55 -5.18
C THR A 24 -7.32 -29.86 -3.72
N GLU A 25 -6.03 -29.86 -3.33
CA GLU A 25 -5.62 -30.10 -1.93
C GLU A 25 -6.35 -29.17 -0.91
N PRO A 26 -6.51 -27.85 -1.16
CA PRO A 26 -7.32 -27.00 -0.30
C PRO A 26 -8.79 -27.41 -0.21
N GLN A 27 -9.39 -27.86 -1.32
CA GLN A 27 -10.79 -28.30 -1.36
C GLN A 27 -10.96 -29.62 -0.58
N GLU A 28 -10.04 -30.57 -0.78
CA GLU A 28 -10.04 -31.86 -0.09
C GLU A 28 -9.93 -31.70 1.41
N LYS A 29 -9.10 -30.77 1.89
CA LYS A 29 -8.96 -30.46 3.31
C LYS A 29 -10.15 -29.69 3.88
N ALA A 30 -10.64 -28.66 3.18
CA ALA A 30 -11.59 -27.71 3.75
C ALA A 30 -13.05 -28.17 3.68
N ILE A 31 -13.46 -28.81 2.57
CA ILE A 31 -14.88 -29.16 2.35
C ILE A 31 -15.44 -30.01 3.49
N PRO A 32 -14.81 -31.13 3.93
CA PRO A 32 -15.35 -31.96 4.99
C PRO A 32 -15.48 -31.22 6.33
N VAL A 33 -14.47 -30.39 6.66
CA VAL A 33 -14.44 -29.62 7.91
C VAL A 33 -15.53 -28.55 7.91
N ILE A 34 -15.71 -27.84 6.80
CA ILE A 34 -16.76 -26.82 6.69
C ILE A 34 -18.16 -27.46 6.75
N LEU A 35 -18.37 -28.62 6.11
CA LEU A 35 -19.64 -29.35 6.18
C LEU A 35 -19.99 -29.81 7.59
N SER A 36 -19.01 -30.04 8.47
CA SER A 36 -19.23 -30.36 9.88
C SER A 36 -19.71 -29.17 10.74
N GLY A 37 -19.79 -27.97 10.17
CA GLY A 37 -20.24 -26.75 10.86
C GLY A 37 -19.15 -26.03 11.68
N LYS A 38 -17.91 -26.53 11.66
CA LYS A 38 -16.77 -25.90 12.36
C LYS A 38 -16.36 -24.58 11.72
N ASN A 39 -15.90 -23.62 12.51
CA ASN A 39 -15.22 -22.43 11.96
C ASN A 39 -13.88 -22.86 11.35
N VAL A 40 -13.50 -22.23 10.24
CA VAL A 40 -12.28 -22.60 9.50
C VAL A 40 -11.48 -21.36 9.13
N LEU A 41 -10.17 -21.39 9.32
CA LEU A 41 -9.21 -20.52 8.65
C LEU A 41 -8.44 -21.36 7.64
N LEU A 42 -8.75 -21.18 6.35
CA LEU A 42 -8.04 -21.84 5.26
C LEU A 42 -6.92 -20.93 4.75
N ILE A 43 -5.68 -21.37 4.94
CA ILE A 43 -4.47 -20.74 4.41
C ILE A 43 -4.01 -21.58 3.23
N ALA A 44 -4.23 -21.05 2.03
CA ALA A 44 -3.95 -21.78 0.80
C ALA A 44 -3.44 -20.85 -0.32
N PRO A 45 -2.57 -21.34 -1.22
CA PRO A 45 -1.95 -20.52 -2.24
C PRO A 45 -3.00 -19.97 -3.22
N THR A 46 -2.73 -18.82 -3.81
CA THR A 46 -3.63 -18.24 -4.79
C THR A 46 -3.69 -19.09 -6.06
N GLY A 47 -4.85 -19.13 -6.72
CA GLY A 47 -5.06 -19.98 -7.90
C GLY A 47 -5.26 -21.47 -7.62
N THR A 48 -5.38 -21.91 -6.36
CA THR A 48 -5.59 -23.32 -5.98
C THR A 48 -7.03 -23.69 -5.65
N GLY A 49 -7.99 -22.80 -5.91
CA GLY A 49 -9.42 -23.06 -5.63
C GLY A 49 -9.86 -22.78 -4.20
N LYS A 50 -9.12 -21.93 -3.45
CA LYS A 50 -9.45 -21.47 -2.08
C LYS A 50 -10.90 -20.96 -1.95
N THR A 51 -11.38 -20.23 -2.95
CA THR A 51 -12.75 -19.71 -3.00
C THR A 51 -13.79 -20.84 -3.09
N GLU A 52 -13.60 -21.79 -4.01
CA GLU A 52 -14.47 -22.96 -4.17
C GLU A 52 -14.47 -23.85 -2.92
N ALA A 53 -13.31 -24.01 -2.29
CA ALA A 53 -13.14 -24.76 -1.04
C ALA A 53 -14.06 -24.20 0.08
N ALA A 54 -14.33 -22.89 0.08
CA ALA A 54 -15.23 -22.25 1.03
C ALA A 54 -16.69 -22.22 0.56
N ILE A 55 -16.95 -21.84 -0.71
CA ILE A 55 -18.31 -21.56 -1.15
C ILE A 55 -19.11 -22.83 -1.46
N LEU A 56 -18.49 -23.88 -2.05
CA LEU A 56 -19.20 -25.12 -2.39
C LEU A 56 -19.88 -25.79 -1.18
N PRO A 57 -19.22 -25.98 -0.03
CA PRO A 57 -19.87 -26.55 1.15
C PRO A 57 -20.94 -25.62 1.72
N VAL A 58 -20.77 -24.29 1.66
CA VAL A 58 -21.81 -23.33 2.07
C VAL A 58 -23.05 -23.42 1.17
N LEU A 59 -22.86 -23.54 -0.15
CA LEU A 59 -23.96 -23.74 -1.10
C LEU A 59 -24.67 -25.07 -0.85
N HIS A 60 -23.93 -26.14 -0.54
CA HIS A 60 -24.50 -27.43 -0.15
C HIS A 60 -25.40 -27.29 1.07
N MET A 61 -24.90 -26.66 2.14
CA MET A 61 -25.68 -26.48 3.36
C MET A 61 -26.87 -25.55 3.15
N TYR A 62 -26.74 -24.54 2.28
CA TYR A 62 -27.82 -23.63 1.92
C TYR A 62 -28.98 -24.35 1.24
N ILE A 63 -28.71 -25.13 0.17
CA ILE A 63 -29.77 -25.81 -0.59
C ILE A 63 -30.37 -27.01 0.14
N SER A 64 -29.69 -27.51 1.17
CA SER A 64 -30.15 -28.64 2.00
C SER A 64 -31.10 -28.20 3.13
N LYS A 65 -31.26 -26.89 3.37
CA LYS A 65 -32.19 -26.34 4.37
C LYS A 65 -33.47 -25.79 3.71
N PRO A 66 -34.63 -25.80 4.40
CA PRO A 66 -35.87 -25.18 3.92
C PRO A 66 -35.70 -23.68 3.64
N ARG A 67 -36.34 -23.16 2.59
CA ARG A 67 -36.23 -21.77 2.10
C ARG A 67 -37.27 -20.81 2.71
N ASN A 68 -37.78 -21.11 3.90
CA ASN A 68 -38.98 -20.45 4.43
C ASN A 68 -38.71 -19.03 4.98
N ASP A 69 -37.44 -18.68 5.25
CA ASP A 69 -37.07 -17.42 5.89
C ASP A 69 -36.58 -16.36 4.88
N VAL A 70 -37.16 -15.16 4.91
CA VAL A 70 -36.70 -14.00 4.15
C VAL A 70 -35.58 -13.28 4.90
N GLY A 71 -34.47 -12.97 4.22
CA GLY A 71 -33.30 -12.33 4.84
C GLY A 71 -32.00 -12.70 4.15
N ILE A 72 -30.87 -12.25 4.71
CA ILE A 72 -29.51 -12.57 4.24
C ILE A 72 -29.02 -13.80 5.01
N LYS A 73 -28.55 -14.84 4.31
CA LYS A 73 -28.12 -16.11 4.91
C LYS A 73 -26.62 -16.28 4.84
N VAL A 74 -26.02 -15.82 3.74
CA VAL A 74 -24.57 -15.86 3.50
C VAL A 74 -24.04 -14.44 3.39
N LEU A 75 -23.03 -14.11 4.18
CA LEU A 75 -22.31 -12.85 4.11
C LEU A 75 -20.89 -13.11 3.61
N TYR A 76 -20.52 -12.55 2.46
CA TYR A 76 -19.17 -12.62 1.90
C TYR A 76 -18.50 -11.26 2.06
N ILE A 77 -17.39 -11.18 2.80
CA ILE A 77 -16.69 -9.95 3.11
C ILE A 77 -15.33 -9.95 2.40
N THR A 78 -15.07 -8.92 1.59
CA THR A 78 -13.74 -8.70 0.97
C THR A 78 -13.11 -7.40 1.48
N PRO A 79 -11.78 -7.30 1.57
CA PRO A 79 -11.11 -6.09 2.03
C PRO A 79 -11.17 -4.95 1.00
N LEU A 80 -11.38 -5.23 -0.30
CA LEU A 80 -11.32 -4.24 -1.36
C LEU A 80 -12.54 -4.29 -2.28
N ARG A 81 -13.03 -3.10 -2.66
CA ARG A 81 -14.18 -2.97 -3.59
C ARG A 81 -13.91 -3.62 -4.96
N ALA A 82 -12.66 -3.58 -5.44
CA ALA A 82 -12.29 -4.20 -6.70
C ALA A 82 -12.53 -5.73 -6.70
N LEU A 83 -12.26 -6.39 -5.56
CA LEU A 83 -12.49 -7.82 -5.37
C LEU A 83 -13.98 -8.17 -5.35
N ASN A 84 -14.86 -7.29 -4.87
CA ASN A 84 -16.31 -7.55 -4.87
C ASN A 84 -16.86 -7.79 -6.28
N ARG A 85 -16.40 -7.03 -7.28
CA ARG A 85 -16.86 -7.18 -8.67
C ARG A 85 -16.40 -8.49 -9.28
N ASP A 86 -15.14 -8.86 -9.03
CA ASP A 86 -14.56 -10.12 -9.47
C ASP A 86 -15.28 -11.32 -8.85
N MET A 87 -15.46 -11.28 -7.53
CA MET A 87 -16.21 -12.28 -6.76
C MET A 87 -17.65 -12.41 -7.22
N LEU A 88 -18.33 -11.30 -7.55
CA LEU A 88 -19.67 -11.37 -8.12
C LEU A 88 -19.66 -12.16 -9.43
N GLY A 89 -18.75 -11.86 -10.36
CA GLY A 89 -18.65 -12.59 -11.63
C GLY A 89 -18.44 -14.10 -11.43
N ARG A 90 -17.57 -14.47 -10.48
CA ARG A 90 -17.27 -15.87 -10.14
C ARG A 90 -18.43 -16.60 -9.47
N LEU A 91 -19.16 -15.93 -8.56
CA LEU A 91 -20.24 -16.53 -7.77
C LEU A 91 -21.59 -16.52 -8.49
N LEU A 92 -21.82 -15.57 -9.39
CA LEU A 92 -23.12 -15.38 -10.04
C LEU A 92 -23.56 -16.63 -10.81
N TRP A 93 -22.64 -17.31 -11.49
CA TRP A 93 -22.94 -18.53 -12.23
C TRP A 93 -23.46 -19.65 -11.33
N TRP A 94 -22.76 -19.94 -10.23
CA TRP A 94 -23.18 -20.94 -9.24
C TRP A 94 -24.53 -20.59 -8.62
N CYS A 95 -24.69 -19.32 -8.20
CA CYS A 95 -25.88 -18.87 -7.49
C CYS A 95 -27.12 -18.88 -8.40
N GLN A 96 -27.00 -18.46 -9.66
CA GLN A 96 -28.12 -18.50 -10.61
C GLN A 96 -28.60 -19.93 -10.88
N LYS A 97 -27.67 -20.87 -11.07
CA LYS A 97 -28.00 -22.29 -11.31
C LYS A 97 -28.65 -22.98 -10.11
N LEU A 98 -28.42 -22.46 -8.90
CA LEU A 98 -28.98 -22.96 -7.65
C LEU A 98 -30.19 -22.14 -7.16
N ASP A 99 -30.66 -21.16 -7.93
CA ASP A 99 -31.74 -20.24 -7.56
C ASP A 99 -31.47 -19.52 -6.22
N ILE A 100 -30.29 -18.90 -6.15
CA ILE A 100 -29.80 -18.11 -5.01
C ILE A 100 -29.60 -16.67 -5.48
N ARG A 101 -30.24 -15.71 -4.81
CA ARG A 101 -30.09 -14.30 -5.16
C ARG A 101 -28.83 -13.74 -4.53
N VAL A 102 -27.89 -13.32 -5.38
CA VAL A 102 -26.63 -12.66 -4.98
C VAL A 102 -26.65 -11.18 -5.36
N MET A 103 -26.25 -10.31 -4.43
CA MET A 103 -26.04 -8.88 -4.70
C MET A 103 -24.78 -8.37 -4.02
N VAL A 104 -24.23 -7.26 -4.54
CA VAL A 104 -23.07 -6.56 -3.96
C VAL A 104 -23.54 -5.28 -3.27
N ARG A 105 -22.99 -4.99 -2.09
CA ARG A 105 -23.17 -3.70 -1.43
C ARG A 105 -21.84 -3.14 -0.96
N HIS A 106 -21.49 -1.98 -1.48
CA HIS A 106 -20.29 -1.21 -1.12
C HIS A 106 -20.55 0.30 -1.17
N GLY A 107 -19.55 1.13 -0.84
CA GLY A 107 -19.68 2.58 -0.83
C GLY A 107 -20.21 3.23 -2.12
N ASP A 108 -19.92 2.64 -3.29
CA ASP A 108 -20.37 3.16 -4.60
C ASP A 108 -21.73 2.61 -5.07
N THR A 109 -22.40 1.74 -4.29
CA THR A 109 -23.70 1.18 -4.68
C THR A 109 -24.73 2.31 -4.77
N GLU A 110 -25.49 2.39 -5.86
CA GLU A 110 -26.42 3.51 -6.07
C GLU A 110 -27.55 3.54 -5.00
N PRO A 111 -28.07 4.72 -4.61
CA PRO A 111 -29.15 4.82 -3.64
C PRO A 111 -30.38 3.99 -4.00
N ARG A 112 -30.71 3.90 -5.30
CA ARG A 112 -31.82 3.08 -5.81
C ARG A 112 -31.60 1.60 -5.51
N GLU A 113 -30.40 1.09 -5.79
CA GLU A 113 -30.05 -0.30 -5.52
C GLU A 113 -30.04 -0.61 -4.01
N ARG A 114 -29.54 0.32 -3.18
CA ARG A 114 -29.59 0.19 -1.71
C ARG A 114 -31.03 0.08 -1.18
N ALA A 115 -31.96 0.82 -1.78
CA ALA A 115 -33.38 0.77 -1.41
C ALA A 115 -34.03 -0.55 -1.82
N ILE A 116 -33.68 -1.09 -2.99
CA ILE A 116 -34.10 -2.43 -3.44
C ILE A 116 -33.61 -3.48 -2.46
N GLN A 117 -32.31 -3.49 -2.13
CA GLN A 117 -31.71 -4.44 -1.19
C GLN A 117 -32.36 -4.38 0.22
N ALA A 118 -32.83 -3.21 0.66
CA ALA A 118 -33.49 -3.08 1.94
C ALA A 118 -34.92 -3.67 1.94
N LYS A 119 -35.64 -3.57 0.82
CA LYS A 119 -37.01 -4.11 0.65
C LYS A 119 -37.00 -5.59 0.28
N HIS A 120 -36.10 -5.98 -0.62
CA HIS A 120 -35.92 -7.32 -1.16
C HIS A 120 -34.44 -7.72 -0.97
N PRO A 121 -34.07 -8.23 0.22
CA PRO A 121 -32.70 -8.60 0.50
C PRO A 121 -32.26 -9.79 -0.37
N PRO A 122 -30.96 -9.86 -0.73
CA PRO A 122 -30.40 -11.05 -1.35
C PRO A 122 -30.26 -12.18 -0.33
N ASP A 123 -30.12 -13.40 -0.81
CA ASP A 123 -29.79 -14.56 0.01
C ASP A 123 -28.29 -14.59 0.35
N LEU A 124 -27.45 -14.18 -0.61
CA LEU A 124 -26.01 -13.97 -0.44
C LEU A 124 -25.65 -12.50 -0.68
N LEU A 125 -25.04 -11.86 0.33
CA LEU A 125 -24.58 -10.48 0.23
C LEU A 125 -23.04 -10.42 0.20
N ILE A 126 -22.48 -9.85 -0.87
CA ILE A 126 -21.05 -9.53 -0.96
C ILE A 126 -20.84 -8.08 -0.51
N THR A 127 -19.95 -7.84 0.45
CA THR A 127 -19.74 -6.50 1.03
C THR A 127 -18.30 -6.24 1.50
N THR A 128 -18.04 -5.04 2.03
CA THR A 128 -16.77 -4.67 2.69
C THR A 128 -16.96 -4.47 4.19
N PRO A 129 -15.88 -4.53 5.00
CA PRO A 129 -15.96 -4.25 6.43
C PRO A 129 -16.67 -2.94 6.79
N GLU A 130 -16.34 -1.85 6.10
CA GLU A 130 -16.91 -0.51 6.34
C GLU A 130 -18.39 -0.47 5.98
N THR A 131 -18.77 -1.16 4.90
CA THR A 131 -20.17 -1.21 4.46
C THR A 131 -21.01 -2.05 5.41
N LEU A 132 -20.45 -3.13 5.98
CA LEU A 132 -21.12 -3.90 7.04
C LEU A 132 -21.45 -3.03 8.25
N GLN A 133 -20.56 -2.10 8.66
CA GLN A 133 -20.85 -1.14 9.74
C GLN A 133 -22.08 -0.28 9.41
N ALA A 134 -22.19 0.19 8.17
CA ALA A 134 -23.35 0.98 7.73
C ALA A 134 -24.64 0.16 7.71
N ILE A 135 -24.57 -1.12 7.31
CA ILE A 135 -25.71 -2.04 7.32
C ILE A 135 -26.18 -2.31 8.77
N LEU A 136 -25.25 -2.59 9.68
CA LEU A 136 -25.55 -2.86 11.11
C LEU A 136 -26.25 -1.67 11.80
N ALA A 137 -25.88 -0.44 11.43
CA ALA A 137 -26.54 0.77 11.93
C ALA A 137 -27.91 1.04 11.25
N GLY A 138 -28.15 0.52 10.05
CA GLY A 138 -29.37 0.76 9.28
C GLY A 138 -30.60 0.07 9.89
N LYS A 139 -31.71 0.81 10.08
CA LYS A 139 -32.93 0.28 10.75
C LYS A 139 -33.55 -0.94 10.04
N THR A 140 -33.77 -0.84 8.73
CA THR A 140 -34.47 -1.87 7.93
C THR A 140 -33.55 -3.03 7.56
N ILE A 141 -32.42 -2.74 6.91
CA ILE A 141 -31.55 -3.79 6.36
C ILE A 141 -30.87 -4.65 7.43
N SER A 142 -30.62 -4.12 8.63
CA SER A 142 -30.07 -4.92 9.73
C SER A 142 -31.03 -6.00 10.23
N GLN A 143 -32.34 -5.90 9.98
CA GLN A 143 -33.28 -6.98 10.34
C GLN A 143 -33.00 -8.24 9.51
N HIS A 144 -32.58 -8.08 8.26
CA HIS A 144 -32.25 -9.19 7.37
C HIS A 144 -30.96 -9.91 7.79
N LEU A 145 -30.10 -9.28 8.60
CA LEU A 145 -28.88 -9.90 9.13
C LEU A 145 -29.15 -10.92 10.24
N LYS A 146 -30.35 -10.93 10.84
CA LYS A 146 -30.71 -11.90 11.89
C LYS A 146 -30.67 -13.36 11.41
N HIS A 147 -30.82 -13.57 10.11
CA HIS A 147 -30.86 -14.89 9.47
C HIS A 147 -29.50 -15.35 8.91
N VAL A 148 -28.42 -14.60 9.16
CA VAL A 148 -27.08 -14.99 8.70
C VAL A 148 -26.63 -16.25 9.41
N ARG A 149 -26.26 -17.27 8.64
CA ARG A 149 -25.77 -18.57 9.11
C ARG A 149 -24.30 -18.80 8.75
N TRP A 150 -23.83 -18.20 7.64
CA TRP A 150 -22.47 -18.37 7.14
C TRP A 150 -21.83 -17.03 6.82
N ILE A 151 -20.59 -16.84 7.28
CA ILE A 151 -19.79 -15.66 7.02
C ILE A 151 -18.47 -16.11 6.41
N ILE A 152 -18.20 -15.66 5.18
CA ILE A 152 -16.92 -15.88 4.51
C ILE A 152 -16.15 -14.57 4.52
N ILE A 153 -14.91 -14.59 4.99
CA ILE A 153 -14.03 -13.42 5.05
C ILE A 153 -12.81 -13.75 4.19
N ASP A 154 -12.69 -13.09 3.04
CA ASP A 154 -11.58 -13.31 2.12
C ASP A 154 -10.41 -12.36 2.40
N GLU A 155 -9.22 -12.80 2.01
CA GLU A 155 -7.94 -12.11 2.23
C GLU A 155 -7.78 -11.54 3.64
N VAL A 156 -7.96 -12.41 4.65
CA VAL A 156 -7.96 -12.02 6.07
C VAL A 156 -6.68 -11.30 6.51
N HIS A 157 -5.54 -11.63 5.90
CA HIS A 157 -4.25 -10.99 6.20
C HIS A 157 -4.26 -9.47 5.95
N GLU A 158 -5.05 -8.98 4.99
CA GLU A 158 -5.20 -7.55 4.70
C GLU A 158 -6.00 -6.79 5.76
N LEU A 159 -6.59 -7.50 6.72
CA LEU A 159 -7.42 -6.91 7.78
C LEU A 159 -6.78 -7.10 9.15
N ALA A 160 -6.12 -8.23 9.39
CA ALA A 160 -5.65 -8.61 10.72
C ALA A 160 -4.66 -7.61 11.34
N ASP A 161 -3.82 -6.95 10.55
CA ASP A 161 -2.77 -6.04 11.02
C ASP A 161 -3.21 -4.57 11.19
N ASN A 162 -4.48 -4.25 10.97
CA ASN A 162 -4.92 -2.86 10.92
C ASN A 162 -6.29 -2.59 11.57
N LYS A 163 -6.57 -1.29 11.78
CA LYS A 163 -7.77 -0.80 12.46
C LYS A 163 -9.07 -1.14 11.73
N ARG A 164 -9.05 -1.41 10.42
CA ARG A 164 -10.23 -1.86 9.67
C ARG A 164 -10.62 -3.27 10.11
N GLY A 165 -9.63 -4.13 10.32
CA GLY A 165 -9.85 -5.45 10.90
C GLY A 165 -10.33 -5.39 12.34
N ALA A 166 -9.75 -4.51 13.18
CA ALA A 166 -10.24 -4.33 14.55
C ALA A 166 -11.73 -3.92 14.58
N GLN A 167 -12.12 -3.03 13.67
CA GLN A 167 -13.52 -2.63 13.47
C GLN A 167 -14.41 -3.80 13.00
N LEU A 168 -13.91 -4.65 12.09
CA LEU A 168 -14.60 -5.86 11.64
C LEU A 168 -14.77 -6.86 12.78
N SER A 169 -13.74 -7.10 13.59
CA SER A 169 -13.77 -8.06 14.70
C SER A 169 -14.87 -7.70 15.70
N ILE A 170 -15.02 -6.42 16.08
CA ILE A 170 -16.17 -5.97 16.89
C ILE A 170 -17.50 -6.17 16.14
N ALA A 171 -17.57 -5.83 14.85
CA ALA A 171 -18.80 -6.01 14.08
C ALA A 171 -19.26 -7.47 13.98
N LEU A 172 -18.33 -8.43 13.94
CA LEU A 172 -18.65 -9.85 14.00
C LEU A 172 -19.26 -10.23 15.36
N GLN A 173 -18.75 -9.69 16.48
CA GLN A 173 -19.37 -9.91 17.80
C GLN A 173 -20.76 -9.28 17.90
N ARG A 174 -20.94 -8.07 17.36
CA ARG A 174 -22.24 -7.41 17.26
C ARG A 174 -23.22 -8.22 16.39
N LEU A 175 -22.72 -8.81 15.31
CA LEU A 175 -23.51 -9.66 14.41
C LEU A 175 -23.96 -10.94 15.12
N LYS A 176 -23.04 -11.65 15.80
CA LYS A 176 -23.35 -12.84 16.60
C LYS A 176 -24.45 -12.60 17.64
N LYS A 177 -24.53 -11.39 18.20
CA LYS A 177 -25.55 -11.00 19.19
C LYS A 177 -26.94 -10.77 18.58
N ILE A 178 -27.04 -10.47 17.28
CA ILE A 178 -28.33 -10.22 16.61
C ILE A 178 -28.80 -11.40 15.77
N THR A 179 -27.92 -12.33 15.41
CA THR A 179 -28.26 -13.55 14.66
C THR A 179 -29.04 -14.53 15.52
N ILE A 180 -30.01 -15.22 14.93
CA ILE A 180 -30.86 -16.22 15.61
C ILE A 180 -30.03 -17.47 15.92
N GLU A 181 -29.29 -17.96 14.93
CA GLU A 181 -28.32 -19.04 15.07
C GLU A 181 -26.91 -18.44 15.11
N LYS A 182 -25.99 -19.08 15.85
CA LYS A 182 -24.58 -18.67 15.83
C LYS A 182 -24.02 -18.92 14.42
N PRO A 183 -23.50 -17.90 13.70
CA PRO A 183 -23.00 -18.08 12.35
C PRO A 183 -21.66 -18.82 12.35
N GLN A 184 -21.48 -19.71 11.37
CA GLN A 184 -20.20 -20.31 11.03
C GLN A 184 -19.32 -19.27 10.31
N ILE A 185 -18.07 -19.13 10.73
CA ILE A 185 -17.10 -18.20 10.16
C ILE A 185 -16.01 -18.97 9.40
N ILE A 186 -15.80 -18.58 8.16
CA ILE A 186 -14.81 -19.16 7.25
C ILE A 186 -13.87 -18.04 6.79
N GLY A 187 -12.63 -18.05 7.28
CA GLY A 187 -11.57 -17.15 6.86
C GLY A 187 -10.74 -17.74 5.72
N LEU A 188 -10.40 -16.92 4.73
CA LEU A 188 -9.54 -17.30 3.61
C LEU A 188 -8.32 -16.40 3.57
N SER A 189 -7.14 -16.99 3.46
CA SER A 189 -5.89 -16.23 3.31
C SER A 189 -4.91 -16.94 2.37
N ALA A 190 -4.12 -16.17 1.64
CA ALA A 190 -2.99 -16.70 0.88
C ALA A 190 -1.77 -17.01 1.76
N THR A 191 -1.52 -16.16 2.75
CA THR A 191 -0.34 -16.20 3.60
C THR A 191 -0.69 -15.64 4.98
N VAL A 192 -0.17 -16.26 6.04
CA VAL A 192 -0.31 -15.77 7.42
C VAL A 192 0.92 -16.24 8.22
N GLY A 193 1.66 -15.32 8.84
CA GLY A 193 2.77 -15.70 9.74
C GLY A 193 2.36 -16.05 11.17
N SER A 194 1.11 -15.72 11.56
CA SER A 194 0.55 -16.02 12.90
C SER A 194 -0.87 -16.63 12.79
N PRO A 195 -1.02 -17.87 12.28
CA PRO A 195 -2.32 -18.46 11.99
C PRO A 195 -3.28 -18.53 13.19
N LYS A 196 -2.76 -18.83 14.39
CA LYS A 196 -3.56 -18.95 15.61
C LYS A 196 -4.17 -17.61 16.02
N GLU A 197 -3.37 -16.56 15.98
CA GLU A 197 -3.73 -15.19 16.33
C GLU A 197 -4.75 -14.65 15.31
N VAL A 198 -4.53 -14.93 14.01
CA VAL A 198 -5.49 -14.57 12.96
C VAL A 198 -6.80 -15.36 13.08
N GLY A 199 -6.73 -16.62 13.49
CA GLY A 199 -7.92 -17.41 13.82
C GLY A 199 -8.73 -16.75 14.93
N LYS A 200 -8.10 -16.46 16.08
CA LYS A 200 -8.74 -15.74 17.19
C LYS A 200 -9.25 -14.36 16.78
N PHE A 201 -8.55 -13.65 15.91
CA PHE A 201 -9.00 -12.37 15.34
C PHE A 201 -10.37 -12.47 14.64
N LEU A 202 -10.60 -13.54 13.88
CA LEU A 202 -11.85 -13.76 13.14
C LEU A 202 -13.02 -14.13 14.04
N ILE A 203 -12.80 -15.07 14.96
CA ILE A 203 -13.88 -15.68 15.75
C ILE A 203 -14.07 -15.02 17.13
N GLY A 204 -13.05 -14.37 17.69
CA GLY A 204 -13.05 -13.86 19.06
C GLY A 204 -12.32 -14.79 20.02
N VAL A 205 -12.41 -14.49 21.32
CA VAL A 205 -11.65 -15.18 22.38
C VAL A 205 -12.28 -16.49 22.88
N ASP A 206 -13.59 -16.66 22.72
CA ASP A 206 -14.36 -17.76 23.33
C ASP A 206 -14.62 -18.95 22.40
N ASP A 207 -14.37 -18.79 21.10
CA ASP A 207 -14.74 -19.78 20.09
C ASP A 207 -13.53 -20.60 19.64
N GLU A 208 -13.80 -21.76 19.04
CA GLU A 208 -12.78 -22.58 18.40
C GLU A 208 -12.80 -22.40 16.88
N ILE A 209 -11.62 -22.55 16.26
CA ILE A 209 -11.42 -22.47 14.82
C ILE A 209 -10.39 -23.50 14.37
N GLU A 210 -10.72 -24.23 13.32
CA GLU A 210 -9.80 -25.16 12.66
C GLU A 210 -8.89 -24.40 11.69
N ILE A 211 -7.58 -24.58 11.83
CA ILE A 211 -6.60 -23.94 10.96
C ILE A 211 -6.15 -24.98 9.94
N LEU A 212 -6.47 -24.73 8.67
CA LEU A 212 -6.15 -25.63 7.57
C LEU A 212 -5.09 -24.98 6.69
N GLU A 213 -3.90 -25.56 6.66
CA GLU A 213 -2.76 -25.04 5.91
C GLU A 213 -2.42 -25.92 4.70
N VAL A 214 -2.29 -25.27 3.55
CA VAL A 214 -1.75 -25.84 2.31
C VAL A 214 -0.48 -25.06 1.96
N PRO A 215 0.71 -25.68 2.02
CA PRO A 215 1.98 -24.96 1.87
C PRO A 215 2.13 -24.25 0.51
N CYS A 216 2.06 -22.91 0.52
CA CYS A 216 2.30 -22.03 -0.64
C CYS A 216 3.67 -22.23 -1.29
N ILE A 217 4.66 -22.58 -0.48
CA ILE A 217 6.07 -22.69 -0.89
C ILE A 217 6.31 -23.77 -1.94
N ARG A 218 5.56 -24.89 -1.91
CA ARG A 218 5.76 -26.02 -2.82
C ARG A 218 5.56 -25.63 -4.28
N TYR A 219 4.88 -24.51 -4.52
CA TYR A 219 4.50 -24.05 -5.84
C TYR A 219 5.25 -22.79 -6.26
N MET A 220 6.37 -22.42 -5.62
CA MET A 220 7.10 -21.18 -5.91
C MET A 220 8.58 -21.41 -6.20
N ARG A 221 9.11 -20.66 -7.18
CA ARG A 221 10.54 -20.62 -7.49
C ARG A 221 11.03 -19.17 -7.54
N PHE A 222 12.01 -18.87 -6.69
CA PHE A 222 12.64 -17.55 -6.61
C PHE A 222 14.01 -17.55 -7.29
N ARG A 223 14.40 -16.39 -7.84
CA ARG A 223 15.77 -16.06 -8.23
C ARG A 223 16.07 -14.61 -7.89
N VAL A 224 17.30 -14.31 -7.52
CA VAL A 224 17.83 -12.95 -7.37
C VAL A 224 18.85 -12.70 -8.47
N LYS A 225 18.81 -11.51 -9.08
CA LYS A 225 19.82 -11.03 -10.02
C LYS A 225 20.33 -9.67 -9.57
N TYR A 226 21.64 -9.47 -9.66
CA TYR A 226 22.30 -8.19 -9.43
C TYR A 226 23.01 -7.73 -10.72
N PRO A 227 22.29 -7.15 -11.70
CA PRO A 227 22.80 -6.94 -13.05
C PRO A 227 24.06 -6.08 -13.09
N LYS A 228 25.12 -6.56 -13.76
CA LYS A 228 26.37 -5.82 -13.97
C LYS A 228 26.26 -4.92 -15.22
N PRO A 229 26.65 -3.64 -15.13
CA PRO A 229 26.76 -2.79 -16.31
C PRO A 229 27.72 -3.37 -17.36
N THR A 230 27.24 -3.44 -18.58
CA THR A 230 28.00 -3.77 -19.79
C THR A 230 28.32 -2.49 -20.56
N ARG A 231 29.20 -2.55 -21.57
CA ARG A 231 29.51 -1.39 -22.43
C ARG A 231 28.27 -0.78 -23.10
N GLU A 232 27.29 -1.59 -23.47
CA GLU A 232 26.02 -1.11 -24.03
C GLU A 232 25.18 -0.36 -23.00
N ASP A 233 25.20 -0.79 -21.74
CA ASP A 233 24.48 -0.12 -20.65
C ASP A 233 25.04 1.28 -20.39
N TYR A 234 26.34 1.53 -20.58
CA TYR A 234 26.90 2.89 -20.50
C TYR A 234 26.36 3.80 -21.61
N ARG A 235 26.24 3.28 -22.85
CA ARG A 235 25.65 4.04 -23.96
C ARG A 235 24.16 4.30 -23.74
N LEU A 236 23.45 3.27 -23.28
CA LEU A 236 22.04 3.36 -22.94
C LEU A 236 21.82 4.35 -21.78
N ALA A 237 22.69 4.34 -20.77
CA ALA A 237 22.65 5.26 -19.64
C ALA A 237 22.74 6.72 -20.07
N VAL A 238 23.58 7.03 -21.06
CA VAL A 238 23.63 8.37 -21.67
C VAL A 238 22.32 8.70 -22.38
N LYS A 239 21.80 7.80 -23.24
CA LYS A 239 20.51 7.98 -23.94
C LYS A 239 19.35 8.19 -22.98
N LEU A 240 19.34 7.42 -21.90
CA LEU A 240 18.31 7.43 -20.87
C LEU A 240 18.59 8.46 -19.79
N TYR A 241 19.68 9.23 -19.82
CA TYR A 241 20.04 10.18 -18.76
C TYR A 241 19.96 9.56 -17.35
N THR A 242 20.62 8.42 -17.16
CA THR A 242 20.61 7.63 -15.92
C THR A 242 21.99 7.04 -15.66
N LEU A 243 22.18 6.37 -14.52
CA LEU A 243 23.43 5.65 -14.24
C LEU A 243 23.51 4.31 -15.00
N PRO A 244 24.71 3.83 -15.38
CA PRO A 244 24.92 2.53 -16.01
C PRO A 244 24.29 1.36 -15.26
N GLU A 245 24.28 1.40 -13.93
CA GLU A 245 23.65 0.42 -13.05
C GLU A 245 22.13 0.37 -13.23
N VAL A 246 21.49 1.52 -13.41
CA VAL A 246 20.04 1.60 -13.69
C VAL A 246 19.76 1.04 -15.08
N ALA A 247 20.57 1.40 -16.07
CA ALA A 247 20.45 0.90 -17.44
C ALA A 247 20.58 -0.64 -17.50
N ALA A 248 21.54 -1.21 -16.76
CA ALA A 248 21.72 -2.66 -16.64
C ALA A 248 20.48 -3.35 -16.04
N ARG A 249 19.85 -2.75 -15.03
CA ARG A 249 18.60 -3.26 -14.45
C ARG A 249 17.44 -3.19 -15.42
N LEU A 250 17.27 -2.07 -16.13
CA LEU A 250 16.26 -1.91 -17.17
C LEU A 250 16.43 -2.97 -18.27
N ARG A 251 17.67 -3.22 -18.70
CA ARG A 251 17.99 -4.26 -19.69
C ARG A 251 17.61 -5.64 -19.18
N ALA A 252 18.01 -5.98 -17.95
CA ALA A 252 17.65 -7.27 -17.36
C ALA A 252 16.12 -7.47 -17.29
N ILE A 253 15.35 -6.43 -16.94
CA ILE A 253 13.88 -6.49 -16.96
C ILE A 253 13.36 -6.70 -18.37
N LYS A 254 13.83 -5.91 -19.35
CA LYS A 254 13.41 -6.00 -20.75
C LYS A 254 13.63 -7.40 -21.31
N GLU A 255 14.81 -7.99 -21.10
CA GLU A 255 15.15 -9.34 -21.54
C GLU A 255 14.21 -10.41 -20.94
N ILE A 256 13.74 -10.22 -19.71
CA ILE A 256 12.77 -11.13 -19.08
C ILE A 256 11.38 -10.94 -19.70
N VAL A 257 10.94 -9.70 -19.88
CA VAL A 257 9.63 -9.36 -20.47
C VAL A 257 9.51 -9.85 -21.91
N GLU A 258 10.58 -9.76 -22.71
CA GLU A 258 10.58 -10.24 -24.09
C GLU A 258 10.36 -11.76 -24.19
N LYS A 259 10.93 -12.52 -23.24
CA LYS A 259 10.84 -13.98 -23.17
C LYS A 259 9.54 -14.48 -22.51
N ALA A 260 8.85 -13.63 -21.74
CA ALA A 260 7.58 -13.96 -21.12
C ALA A 260 6.40 -13.71 -22.08
N LYS A 261 5.27 -14.41 -21.88
CA LYS A 261 4.01 -14.02 -22.53
C LYS A 261 3.35 -12.87 -21.78
N SER A 262 3.42 -12.91 -20.44
CA SER A 262 2.88 -11.89 -19.55
C SER A 262 3.67 -11.83 -18.24
N CYS A 263 3.95 -10.61 -17.78
CA CYS A 263 4.79 -10.33 -16.62
C CYS A 263 4.21 -9.19 -15.78
N LEU A 264 4.31 -9.31 -14.45
CA LEU A 264 4.13 -8.19 -13.53
C LEU A 264 5.48 -7.72 -13.02
N ILE A 265 5.69 -6.41 -12.96
CA ILE A 265 6.92 -5.77 -12.48
C ILE A 265 6.54 -4.97 -11.22
N PHE A 266 6.68 -5.57 -10.05
CA PHE A 266 6.39 -4.91 -8.79
C PHE A 266 7.50 -3.95 -8.39
N VAL A 267 7.11 -2.79 -7.88
CA VAL A 267 7.97 -1.78 -7.26
C VAL A 267 7.41 -1.38 -5.90
N ASN A 268 8.25 -0.84 -5.03
CA ASN A 268 7.85 -0.52 -3.66
C ASN A 268 7.08 0.80 -3.52
N THR A 269 7.34 1.78 -4.39
CA THR A 269 6.69 3.10 -4.33
C THR A 269 6.07 3.49 -5.67
N ARG A 270 5.11 4.41 -5.62
CA ARG A 270 4.48 4.95 -6.83
C ARG A 270 5.46 5.77 -7.68
N SER A 271 6.36 6.50 -7.02
CA SER A 271 7.41 7.28 -7.69
C SER A 271 8.34 6.39 -8.53
N ILE A 272 8.79 5.26 -7.98
CA ILE A 272 9.61 4.29 -8.72
C ILE A 272 8.81 3.70 -9.89
N ALA A 273 7.50 3.45 -9.74
CA ALA A 273 6.67 2.92 -10.81
C ALA A 273 6.66 3.86 -12.03
N GLU A 274 6.39 5.15 -11.79
CA GLU A 274 6.33 6.19 -12.82
C GLU A 274 7.69 6.40 -13.48
N VAL A 275 8.77 6.48 -12.68
CA VAL A 275 10.14 6.61 -13.21
C VAL A 275 10.50 5.41 -14.08
N LEU A 276 10.29 4.19 -13.58
CA LEU A 276 10.65 2.97 -14.31
C LEU A 276 9.86 2.83 -15.61
N ALA A 277 8.55 3.07 -15.58
CA ALA A 277 7.71 3.06 -16.78
C ALA A 277 8.12 4.12 -17.80
N SER A 278 8.43 5.34 -17.33
CA SER A 278 8.94 6.42 -18.17
C SER A 278 10.26 6.04 -18.84
N ARG A 279 11.21 5.43 -18.12
CA ARG A 279 12.49 4.97 -18.69
C ARG A 279 12.30 3.94 -19.80
N PHE A 280 11.37 2.99 -19.64
CA PHE A 280 11.06 2.05 -20.73
C PHE A 280 10.52 2.75 -21.97
N LYS A 281 9.64 3.75 -21.80
CA LYS A 281 9.10 4.51 -22.94
C LYS A 281 10.16 5.35 -23.65
N VAL A 282 11.07 5.99 -22.90
CA VAL A 282 12.21 6.73 -23.47
C VAL A 282 13.19 5.79 -24.19
N TRP A 283 13.36 4.57 -23.68
CA TRP A 283 14.19 3.57 -24.36
C TRP A 283 13.59 3.22 -25.73
N ASN A 284 12.34 2.78 -25.73
CA ASN A 284 11.57 2.47 -26.93
C ASN A 284 10.07 2.45 -26.57
N ILE A 285 9.28 3.28 -27.26
CA ILE A 285 7.84 3.45 -27.02
C ILE A 285 7.03 2.17 -27.27
N ASP A 286 7.50 1.32 -28.18
CA ASP A 286 6.85 0.07 -28.58
C ASP A 286 7.10 -1.09 -27.62
N ILE A 287 7.91 -0.88 -26.58
CA ILE A 287 8.03 -1.87 -25.51
C ILE A 287 6.63 -2.06 -24.90
N PRO A 288 6.08 -3.30 -24.90
CA PRO A 288 4.71 -3.61 -24.48
C PRO A 288 4.58 -3.66 -22.95
N ILE A 289 5.11 -2.63 -22.28
CA ILE A 289 5.04 -2.40 -20.84
C ILE A 289 4.14 -1.19 -20.57
N SER A 290 3.21 -1.36 -19.63
CA SER A 290 2.36 -0.28 -19.10
C SER A 290 2.54 -0.13 -17.59
N ILE A 291 1.79 0.76 -16.96
CA ILE A 291 1.85 1.08 -15.53
C ILE A 291 0.49 0.89 -14.86
N HIS A 292 0.49 0.48 -13.59
CA HIS A 292 -0.71 0.33 -12.77
C HIS A 292 -0.46 0.69 -11.28
N HIS A 293 -1.08 1.77 -10.79
CA HIS A 293 -1.13 2.09 -9.35
C HIS A 293 -2.42 2.84 -8.99
N GLY A 294 -2.74 2.92 -7.69
CA GLY A 294 -4.00 3.45 -7.18
C GLY A 294 -4.31 4.92 -7.55
N SER A 295 -3.28 5.73 -7.81
CA SER A 295 -3.41 7.13 -8.23
C SER A 295 -3.82 7.31 -9.69
N LEU A 296 -3.79 6.24 -10.50
CA LEU A 296 -4.25 6.30 -11.89
C LEU A 296 -5.78 6.38 -11.96
N ALA A 297 -6.27 7.11 -12.96
CA ALA A 297 -7.69 7.20 -13.25
C ALA A 297 -8.28 5.80 -13.49
N LYS A 298 -9.53 5.59 -13.04
CA LYS A 298 -10.23 4.31 -13.16
C LYS A 298 -10.24 3.75 -14.60
N PRO A 299 -10.49 4.54 -15.66
CA PRO A 299 -10.44 4.03 -17.04
C PRO A 299 -9.07 3.49 -17.43
N SER A 300 -7.98 4.18 -17.07
CA SER A 300 -6.61 3.74 -17.37
C SER A 300 -6.30 2.40 -16.72
N ARG A 301 -6.70 2.20 -15.45
CA ARG A 301 -6.52 0.92 -14.75
C ARG A 301 -7.26 -0.23 -15.42
N ILE A 302 -8.54 -0.04 -15.74
CA ILE A 302 -9.37 -1.05 -16.42
C ILE A 302 -8.81 -1.38 -17.81
N LEU A 303 -8.31 -0.37 -18.55
CA LEU A 303 -7.70 -0.58 -19.85
C LEU A 303 -6.42 -1.42 -19.74
N THR A 304 -5.53 -1.10 -18.79
CA THR A 304 -4.31 -1.89 -18.53
C THR A 304 -4.65 -3.33 -18.14
N GLU A 305 -5.62 -3.53 -17.24
CA GLU A 305 -6.12 -4.86 -16.85
C GLU A 305 -6.63 -5.65 -18.07
N LYS A 306 -7.47 -5.02 -18.92
CA LYS A 306 -8.02 -5.64 -20.12
C LYS A 306 -6.93 -6.03 -21.14
N LYS A 307 -5.97 -5.13 -21.39
CA LYS A 307 -4.88 -5.37 -22.34
C LYS A 307 -3.90 -6.44 -21.88
N LEU A 308 -3.64 -6.50 -20.57
CA LEU A 308 -2.86 -7.60 -19.98
C LEU A 308 -3.61 -8.93 -20.15
N LYS A 309 -4.92 -8.93 -19.87
CA LYS A 309 -5.77 -10.13 -20.01
C LYS A 309 -5.91 -10.60 -21.46
N SER A 310 -5.92 -9.69 -22.43
CA SER A 310 -5.96 -10.02 -23.87
C SER A 310 -4.59 -10.38 -24.47
N GLY A 311 -3.50 -10.21 -23.72
CA GLY A 311 -2.13 -10.46 -24.19
C GLY A 311 -1.54 -9.36 -25.08
N GLU A 312 -2.21 -8.20 -25.17
CA GLU A 312 -1.69 -7.03 -25.91
C GLU A 312 -0.51 -6.37 -25.17
N LEU A 313 -0.51 -6.45 -23.83
CA LEU A 313 0.63 -6.07 -23.00
C LEU A 313 1.38 -7.32 -22.54
N LYS A 314 2.71 -7.28 -22.63
CA LYS A 314 3.57 -8.31 -22.02
C LYS A 314 4.00 -7.98 -20.61
N GLY A 315 3.98 -6.71 -20.20
CA GLY A 315 4.46 -6.27 -18.89
C GLY A 315 3.62 -5.17 -18.26
N VAL A 316 3.45 -5.20 -16.94
CA VAL A 316 2.84 -4.10 -16.18
C VAL A 316 3.68 -3.77 -14.96
N VAL A 317 4.20 -2.53 -14.91
CA VAL A 317 4.85 -1.96 -13.72
C VAL A 317 3.79 -1.58 -12.70
N CYS A 318 3.85 -2.13 -11.49
CA CYS A 318 2.79 -1.94 -10.50
C CYS A 318 3.30 -1.86 -9.07
N THR A 319 2.52 -1.21 -8.20
CA THR A 319 2.70 -1.26 -6.74
C THR A 319 1.81 -2.35 -6.14
N SER A 320 1.56 -2.31 -4.82
CA SER A 320 0.60 -3.21 -4.13
C SER A 320 -0.83 -3.23 -4.72
N SER A 321 -1.15 -2.32 -5.64
CA SER A 321 -2.45 -2.29 -6.34
C SER A 321 -2.81 -3.59 -7.09
N LEU A 322 -1.82 -4.40 -7.50
CA LEU A 322 -2.02 -5.71 -8.16
C LEU A 322 -1.48 -6.88 -7.32
N GLU A 323 -1.11 -6.64 -6.06
CA GLU A 323 -0.62 -7.67 -5.12
C GLU A 323 -1.76 -8.63 -4.73
N LEU A 324 -3.00 -8.11 -4.72
CA LEU A 324 -4.20 -8.80 -4.29
C LEU A 324 -4.97 -9.44 -5.45
N GLY A 325 -5.87 -10.38 -5.09
CA GLY A 325 -6.59 -11.35 -5.91
C GLY A 325 -7.45 -10.89 -7.10
N ILE A 326 -7.15 -9.76 -7.75
CA ILE A 326 -7.85 -9.32 -8.96
C ILE A 326 -7.49 -10.27 -10.12
N ASP A 327 -8.49 -10.77 -10.86
CA ASP A 327 -8.28 -11.56 -12.07
C ASP A 327 -7.75 -10.69 -13.23
N ILE A 328 -6.42 -10.63 -13.33
CA ILE A 328 -5.69 -9.98 -14.43
C ILE A 328 -5.33 -10.95 -15.55
N GLY A 329 -5.90 -12.15 -15.56
CA GLY A 329 -5.59 -13.19 -16.53
C GLY A 329 -4.32 -13.97 -16.21
N HIS A 330 -3.65 -14.48 -17.25
CA HIS A 330 -2.49 -15.35 -17.10
C HIS A 330 -1.19 -14.54 -17.00
N VAL A 331 -0.44 -14.76 -15.92
CA VAL A 331 0.89 -14.17 -15.69
C VAL A 331 1.90 -15.32 -15.58
N ASP A 332 2.96 -15.27 -16.39
CA ASP A 332 4.00 -16.31 -16.40
C ASP A 332 5.03 -16.11 -15.28
N ILE A 333 5.39 -14.85 -15.04
CA ILE A 333 6.50 -14.50 -14.17
C ILE A 333 6.25 -13.16 -13.50
N VAL A 334 6.74 -13.04 -12.27
CA VAL A 334 6.77 -11.80 -11.51
C VAL A 334 8.21 -11.33 -11.40
N ILE A 335 8.43 -10.07 -11.72
CA ILE A 335 9.68 -9.35 -11.46
C ILE A 335 9.42 -8.44 -10.26
N GLN A 336 10.26 -8.53 -9.24
CA GLN A 336 10.28 -7.61 -8.11
C GLN A 336 11.50 -6.71 -8.29
N TYR A 337 11.28 -5.41 -8.45
CA TYR A 337 12.36 -4.43 -8.58
C TYR A 337 12.77 -3.90 -7.21
N MET A 338 14.05 -4.04 -6.88
CA MET A 338 14.64 -3.93 -5.53
C MET A 338 14.08 -4.97 -4.55
N SER A 339 14.70 -5.09 -3.39
CA SER A 339 14.20 -5.95 -2.32
C SER A 339 12.71 -5.69 -2.05
N PRO A 340 11.87 -6.73 -1.88
CA PRO A 340 10.48 -6.58 -1.49
C PRO A 340 10.31 -6.08 -0.04
N ARG A 341 11.41 -5.94 0.71
CA ARG A 341 11.53 -5.56 2.14
C ARG A 341 10.94 -6.58 3.12
N GLU A 342 9.86 -7.24 2.75
CA GLU A 342 9.15 -8.26 3.54
C GLU A 342 8.97 -9.57 2.75
N VAL A 343 9.02 -10.69 3.47
CA VAL A 343 8.78 -12.06 2.99
C VAL A 343 7.33 -12.24 2.56
N THR A 344 6.38 -11.78 3.38
CA THR A 344 4.95 -11.92 3.10
C THR A 344 4.57 -11.28 1.76
N ARG A 345 5.09 -10.08 1.49
CA ARG A 345 4.89 -9.39 0.20
C ARG A 345 5.48 -10.14 -0.98
N LEU A 346 6.70 -10.68 -0.84
CA LEU A 346 7.31 -11.48 -1.91
C LEU A 346 6.41 -12.66 -2.29
N VAL A 347 5.90 -13.39 -1.29
CA VAL A 347 5.05 -14.56 -1.52
C VAL A 347 3.73 -14.17 -2.18
N GLN A 348 3.09 -13.08 -1.74
CA GLN A 348 1.85 -12.59 -2.35
C GLN A 348 2.04 -12.14 -3.80
N ARG A 349 3.08 -11.32 -4.04
CA ARG A 349 3.42 -10.80 -5.38
C ARG A 349 3.76 -11.93 -6.34
N VAL A 350 4.63 -12.86 -5.94
CA VAL A 350 5.02 -14.00 -6.78
C VAL A 350 3.85 -14.97 -6.99
N GLY A 351 2.96 -15.11 -6.00
CA GLY A 351 1.72 -15.88 -6.11
C GLY A 351 0.73 -15.37 -7.17
N ARG A 352 0.95 -14.17 -7.75
CA ARG A 352 0.23 -13.70 -8.94
C ARG A 352 0.65 -14.41 -10.23
N SER A 353 1.86 -14.98 -10.28
CA SER A 353 2.35 -15.76 -11.42
C SER A 353 1.92 -17.23 -11.33
N GLY A 354 1.82 -17.90 -12.48
CA GLY A 354 1.50 -19.34 -12.51
C GLY A 354 0.10 -19.66 -11.99
N HIS A 355 -0.87 -18.76 -12.19
CA HIS A 355 -2.22 -18.79 -11.61
C HIS A 355 -3.15 -19.88 -12.21
N ARG A 356 -2.69 -21.14 -12.23
CA ARG A 356 -3.43 -22.36 -12.59
C ARG A 356 -2.98 -23.54 -11.72
N ILE A 357 -3.90 -24.44 -11.43
CA ILE A 357 -3.65 -25.68 -10.68
C ILE A 357 -2.45 -26.43 -11.31
N GLY A 358 -1.48 -26.82 -10.47
CA GLY A 358 -0.32 -27.62 -10.87
C GLY A 358 0.84 -26.84 -11.51
N ARG A 359 0.77 -25.50 -11.65
CA ARG A 359 1.90 -24.69 -12.14
C ARG A 359 2.75 -24.12 -11.01
N ILE A 360 4.04 -23.91 -11.30
CA ILE A 360 5.00 -23.25 -10.41
C ILE A 360 4.98 -21.75 -10.69
N ALA A 361 4.66 -20.96 -9.68
CA ALA A 361 4.82 -19.51 -9.66
C ALA A 361 6.32 -19.14 -9.69
N LYS A 362 6.70 -18.22 -10.58
CA LYS A 362 8.09 -17.82 -10.81
C LYS A 362 8.28 -16.36 -10.44
N GLY A 363 9.23 -16.10 -9.55
CA GLY A 363 9.63 -14.76 -9.13
C GLY A 363 11.10 -14.48 -9.40
N ILE A 364 11.42 -13.30 -9.93
CA ILE A 364 12.80 -12.80 -10.04
C ILE A 364 12.90 -11.46 -9.32
N VAL A 365 13.79 -11.34 -8.34
CA VAL A 365 14.14 -10.06 -7.70
C VAL A 365 15.33 -9.44 -8.44
N ILE A 366 15.21 -8.21 -8.91
CA ILE A 366 16.27 -7.42 -9.54
C ILE A 366 16.76 -6.38 -8.56
N THR A 367 17.97 -6.54 -8.05
CA THR A 367 18.48 -5.75 -6.90
C THR A 367 19.35 -4.58 -7.34
N MET A 368 19.46 -3.56 -6.49
CA MET A 368 20.13 -2.31 -6.82
C MET A 368 21.59 -2.19 -6.37
N ASP A 369 21.93 -2.79 -5.23
CA ASP A 369 23.22 -2.67 -4.57
C ASP A 369 23.51 -3.93 -3.69
N PRO A 370 24.70 -4.04 -3.08
CA PRO A 370 25.06 -5.17 -2.23
C PRO A 370 24.07 -5.44 -1.08
N ASP A 371 23.70 -4.42 -0.30
CA ASP A 371 22.80 -4.58 0.85
C ASP A 371 21.39 -5.00 0.40
N ASP A 372 20.87 -4.40 -0.67
CA ASP A 372 19.61 -4.79 -1.30
C ASP A 372 19.65 -6.24 -1.83
N THR A 373 20.83 -6.69 -2.28
CA THR A 373 21.04 -8.06 -2.77
C THR A 373 21.04 -9.07 -1.63
N LEU A 374 21.78 -8.80 -0.55
CA LEU A 374 21.81 -9.66 0.64
C LEU A 374 20.42 -9.73 1.29
N GLU A 375 19.71 -8.61 1.36
CA GLU A 375 18.33 -8.55 1.84
C GLU A 375 17.40 -9.43 0.98
N ALA A 376 17.48 -9.30 -0.35
CA ALA A 376 16.64 -10.06 -1.25
C ALA A 376 16.88 -11.56 -1.17
N ILE A 377 18.14 -12.02 -1.04
CA ILE A 377 18.43 -13.44 -0.91
C ILE A 377 17.97 -13.99 0.45
N ALA A 378 18.13 -13.23 1.54
CA ALA A 378 17.62 -13.58 2.86
C ALA A 378 16.09 -13.73 2.79
N ILE A 379 15.39 -12.74 2.25
CA ILE A 379 13.93 -12.80 2.06
C ILE A 379 13.51 -14.01 1.21
N CYS A 380 14.19 -14.28 0.09
CA CYS A 380 13.86 -15.43 -0.75
C CYS A 380 14.10 -16.77 -0.05
N ARG A 381 15.14 -16.90 0.78
CA ARG A 381 15.42 -18.12 1.55
C ARG A 381 14.41 -18.29 2.68
N ARG A 382 14.06 -17.23 3.40
CA ARG A 382 12.98 -17.23 4.39
C ARG A 382 11.65 -17.61 3.77
N ALA A 383 11.32 -17.03 2.61
CA ALA A 383 10.16 -17.41 1.81
C ALA A 383 10.21 -18.91 1.52
N LYS A 384 11.29 -19.44 0.92
CA LYS A 384 11.43 -20.88 0.62
C LYS A 384 11.22 -21.80 1.83
N ASN A 385 11.50 -21.33 3.04
CA ASN A 385 11.34 -22.09 4.29
C ASN A 385 10.01 -21.82 5.02
N GLY A 386 9.10 -21.02 4.45
CA GLY A 386 7.82 -20.67 5.09
C GLY A 386 7.95 -19.74 6.29
N LEU A 387 9.07 -19.04 6.44
CA LEU A 387 9.36 -18.15 7.57
C LEU A 387 8.83 -16.74 7.28
N LEU A 388 7.53 -16.55 7.49
CA LEU A 388 6.84 -15.27 7.30
C LEU A 388 6.91 -14.37 8.55
N GLU A 389 6.72 -13.07 8.36
CA GLU A 389 6.61 -12.12 9.48
C GLU A 389 5.35 -12.40 10.33
N PRO A 390 5.44 -12.25 11.67
CA PRO A 390 4.27 -12.37 12.52
C PRO A 390 3.28 -11.22 12.26
N VAL A 391 1.98 -11.52 12.36
CA VAL A 391 0.92 -10.53 12.15
C VAL A 391 0.74 -9.70 13.43
N LYS A 392 1.08 -8.40 13.38
CA LYS A 392 0.88 -7.46 14.51
C LYS A 392 -0.57 -6.96 14.57
N ILE A 393 -1.45 -7.72 15.22
CA ILE A 393 -2.86 -7.31 15.43
C ILE A 393 -2.92 -6.07 16.35
N PRO A 394 -3.62 -4.98 15.97
CA PRO A 394 -3.76 -3.80 16.81
C PRO A 394 -4.31 -4.12 18.20
N ASN A 395 -3.64 -3.60 19.23
CA ASN A 395 -4.04 -3.81 20.62
C ASN A 395 -5.00 -2.67 21.05
N LYS A 396 -6.27 -3.02 21.30
CA LYS A 396 -7.35 -2.17 21.81
C LYS A 396 -7.41 -0.74 21.21
N PRO A 397 -7.51 -0.57 19.87
CA PRO A 397 -7.54 0.75 19.26
C PRO A 397 -8.75 1.57 19.77
N LEU A 398 -8.48 2.66 20.50
CA LEU A 398 -9.49 3.41 21.24
C LEU A 398 -10.35 4.31 20.34
N ASP A 399 -9.79 4.76 19.22
CA ASP A 399 -10.54 5.51 18.19
C ASP A 399 -11.60 4.61 17.52
N VAL A 400 -11.25 3.35 17.22
CA VAL A 400 -12.19 2.33 16.75
C VAL A 400 -13.25 2.03 17.82
N LEU A 401 -12.87 1.95 19.10
CA LEU A 401 -13.82 1.75 20.20
C LEU A 401 -14.85 2.89 20.28
N CYS A 402 -14.40 4.14 20.25
CA CYS A 402 -15.26 5.33 20.21
C CYS A 402 -16.26 5.24 19.04
N HIS A 403 -15.78 4.90 17.84
CA HIS A 403 -16.64 4.71 16.67
C HIS A 403 -17.67 3.58 16.87
N GLN A 404 -17.27 2.46 17.48
CA GLN A 404 -18.18 1.33 17.72
C GLN A 404 -19.26 1.66 18.77
N ILE A 405 -18.92 2.39 19.83
CA ILE A 405 -19.90 2.89 20.82
C ILE A 405 -20.89 3.83 20.14
N ALA A 406 -20.42 4.75 19.29
CA ALA A 406 -21.30 5.59 18.48
C ALA A 406 -22.27 4.77 17.62
N GLY A 407 -21.79 3.67 17.00
CA GLY A 407 -22.63 2.75 16.24
C GLY A 407 -23.70 2.02 17.07
N LEU A 408 -23.38 1.65 18.32
CA LEU A 408 -24.35 1.08 19.27
C LEU A 408 -25.42 2.11 19.65
N LEU A 409 -25.03 3.37 19.87
CA LEU A 409 -25.94 4.47 20.20
C LEU A 409 -26.83 4.89 19.03
N VAL A 410 -26.37 4.78 17.78
CA VAL A 410 -27.22 4.97 16.60
C VAL A 410 -28.36 3.94 16.58
N LYS A 411 -28.10 2.71 17.05
CA LYS A 411 -29.07 1.61 17.02
C LYS A 411 -30.05 1.60 18.20
N LYS A 412 -29.56 1.85 19.42
CA LYS A 412 -30.32 1.80 20.68
C LYS A 412 -29.97 3.00 21.56
N ASN A 413 -30.97 3.58 22.24
CA ASN A 413 -30.82 4.84 22.96
C ASN A 413 -29.98 4.76 24.24
N ARG A 414 -29.93 3.58 24.88
CA ARG A 414 -29.34 3.37 26.21
C ARG A 414 -28.57 2.05 26.25
N TRP A 415 -27.37 2.09 26.80
CA TRP A 415 -26.53 0.92 27.06
C TRP A 415 -25.89 1.02 28.43
N LYS A 416 -25.75 -0.10 29.14
CA LYS A 416 -24.88 -0.18 30.32
C LYS A 416 -23.42 -0.31 29.88
N PHE A 417 -22.48 0.14 30.70
CA PHE A 417 -21.05 0.02 30.41
C PHE A 417 -20.66 -1.46 30.31
N GLU A 418 -21.20 -2.31 31.20
CA GLU A 418 -20.97 -3.75 31.21
C GLU A 418 -21.45 -4.41 29.89
N GLU A 419 -22.61 -4.01 29.36
CA GLU A 419 -23.12 -4.55 28.09
C GLU A 419 -22.18 -4.24 26.92
N ILE A 420 -21.58 -3.04 26.90
CA ILE A 420 -20.62 -2.63 25.88
C ILE A 420 -19.31 -3.38 26.08
N PHE A 421 -18.82 -3.44 27.33
CA PHE A 421 -17.59 -4.11 27.70
C PHE A 421 -17.60 -5.58 27.29
N GLU A 422 -18.69 -6.31 27.58
CA GLU A 422 -18.85 -7.72 27.20
C GLU A 422 -18.84 -7.93 25.68
N ILE A 423 -19.48 -7.06 24.90
CA ILE A 423 -19.49 -7.18 23.43
C ILE A 423 -18.07 -6.95 22.88
N VAL A 424 -17.41 -5.90 23.35
CA VAL A 424 -16.12 -5.46 22.81
C VAL A 424 -15.01 -6.42 23.22
N LYS A 425 -14.92 -6.82 24.49
CA LYS A 425 -13.85 -7.67 25.02
C LYS A 425 -13.79 -9.07 24.37
N ARG A 426 -14.92 -9.55 23.82
CA ARG A 426 -14.98 -10.79 23.04
C ARG A 426 -14.22 -10.71 21.71
N ALA A 427 -14.06 -9.51 21.16
CA ALA A 427 -13.23 -9.31 19.97
C ALA A 427 -11.75 -9.40 20.38
N TYR A 428 -10.98 -10.26 19.71
CA TYR A 428 -9.57 -10.52 20.08
C TYR A 428 -8.67 -9.27 20.14
N PRO A 429 -8.80 -8.25 19.27
CA PRO A 429 -8.07 -6.99 19.43
C PRO A 429 -8.29 -6.29 20.78
N TYR A 430 -9.41 -6.55 21.45
CA TYR A 430 -9.83 -5.93 22.72
C TYR A 430 -9.80 -6.90 23.90
N ARG A 431 -9.14 -8.06 23.77
CA ARG A 431 -8.98 -9.06 24.84
C ARG A 431 -8.40 -8.48 26.15
N ASN A 432 -7.55 -7.45 26.01
CA ASN A 432 -6.88 -6.74 27.11
C ASN A 432 -7.56 -5.40 27.45
N LEU A 433 -8.79 -5.16 26.98
CA LEU A 433 -9.55 -3.95 27.33
C LEU A 433 -9.95 -4.00 28.82
N THR A 434 -9.67 -2.91 29.53
CA THR A 434 -10.10 -2.71 30.92
C THR A 434 -11.36 -1.84 31.00
N MET A 435 -12.05 -1.86 32.15
CA MET A 435 -13.21 -0.99 32.33
C MET A 435 -12.80 0.49 32.32
N ASP A 436 -11.63 0.82 32.90
CA ASP A 436 -11.06 2.17 32.85
C ASP A 436 -10.85 2.66 31.41
N ASP A 437 -10.29 1.82 30.53
CA ASP A 437 -10.14 2.17 29.10
C ASP A 437 -11.50 2.54 28.47
N LEU A 438 -12.57 1.79 28.78
CA LEU A 438 -13.92 2.06 28.28
C LEU A 438 -14.50 3.36 28.86
N GLU A 439 -14.36 3.55 30.18
CA GLU A 439 -14.84 4.73 30.88
C GLU A 439 -14.19 6.01 30.34
N ARG A 440 -12.87 6.01 30.13
CA ARG A 440 -12.12 7.14 29.56
C ARG A 440 -12.56 7.48 28.13
N VAL A 441 -12.92 6.48 27.31
CA VAL A 441 -13.49 6.73 25.97
C VAL A 441 -14.89 7.32 26.07
N ILE A 442 -15.74 6.81 26.96
CA ILE A 442 -17.10 7.34 27.18
C ILE A 442 -17.03 8.77 27.75
N GLU A 443 -16.09 9.05 28.65
CA GLU A 443 -15.79 10.38 29.18
C GLU A 443 -15.41 11.35 28.07
N TYR A 444 -14.52 10.96 27.16
CA TYR A 444 -14.25 11.75 25.96
C TYR A 444 -15.53 12.05 25.16
N MET A 445 -16.37 11.03 24.90
CA MET A 445 -17.63 11.20 24.15
C MET A 445 -18.63 12.12 24.86
N HIS A 446 -18.60 12.14 26.21
CA HIS A 446 -19.45 12.97 27.07
C HIS A 446 -18.98 14.43 27.17
N ASN A 447 -17.67 14.66 27.30
CA ASN A 447 -17.09 15.97 27.55
C ASN A 447 -16.81 16.77 26.27
N ARG A 448 -16.58 16.07 25.15
CA ARG A 448 -16.40 16.71 23.83
C ARG A 448 -17.60 17.59 23.46
N TYR A 449 -17.34 18.71 22.79
CA TYR A 449 -18.37 19.51 22.12
C TYR A 449 -18.24 19.53 20.58
N PRO A 450 -19.33 19.34 19.81
CA PRO A 450 -20.63 18.83 20.26
C PRO A 450 -20.53 17.37 20.72
N ARG A 451 -21.34 16.99 21.72
CA ARG A 451 -21.31 15.68 22.37
C ARG A 451 -21.64 14.54 21.41
N LEU A 452 -20.94 13.41 21.59
CA LEU A 452 -21.24 12.15 20.89
C LEU A 452 -22.08 11.21 21.76
N ALA A 453 -22.01 11.34 23.07
CA ALA A 453 -22.82 10.60 24.03
C ALA A 453 -23.13 11.44 25.27
N TRP A 454 -24.13 11.02 26.04
CA TRP A 454 -24.29 11.43 27.43
C TRP A 454 -24.01 10.23 28.32
N ALA A 455 -23.43 10.39 29.51
CA ALA A 455 -23.09 9.29 30.38
C ALA A 455 -23.39 9.65 31.84
N SER A 456 -23.93 8.68 32.59
CA SER A 456 -23.94 8.68 34.05
C SER A 456 -22.88 7.68 34.48
N PHE A 457 -21.80 8.16 35.10
CA PHE A 457 -20.70 7.33 35.57
C PHE A 457 -21.06 6.60 36.87
N GLU A 458 -21.90 7.21 37.70
CA GLU A 458 -22.47 6.58 38.90
C GLU A 458 -23.36 5.38 38.53
N ASP A 459 -24.28 5.57 37.57
CA ASP A 459 -25.17 4.49 37.11
C ASP A 459 -24.51 3.54 36.09
N LYS A 460 -23.30 3.85 35.63
CA LYS A 460 -22.59 3.15 34.53
C LYS A 460 -23.43 2.98 33.27
N VAL A 461 -24.08 4.06 32.83
CA VAL A 461 -24.97 4.07 31.67
C VAL A 461 -24.53 5.13 30.68
N VAL A 462 -24.50 4.74 29.39
CA VAL A 462 -24.32 5.66 28.26
C VAL A 462 -25.62 5.80 27.48
N LEU A 463 -25.96 7.05 27.16
CA LEU A 463 -27.16 7.49 26.48
C LEU A 463 -26.84 8.18 25.16
N ARG A 464 -27.73 8.00 24.20
CA ARG A 464 -27.68 8.69 22.92
C ARG A 464 -27.89 10.19 23.13
N PRO A 465 -27.09 11.07 22.50
CA PRO A 465 -27.24 12.51 22.67
C PRO A 465 -28.56 13.00 22.07
N ARG A 466 -29.06 14.14 22.56
CA ARG A 466 -30.26 14.81 22.00
C ARG A 466 -30.04 15.23 20.55
N ASN A 467 -28.88 15.80 20.24
CA ASN A 467 -28.51 16.16 18.87
C ASN A 467 -28.03 14.91 18.10
N LEU A 468 -28.95 14.25 17.41
CA LEU A 468 -28.65 13.09 16.59
C LEU A 468 -27.77 13.44 15.39
N GLN A 469 -27.89 14.65 14.84
CA GLN A 469 -27.16 15.01 13.62
C GLN A 469 -25.65 14.91 13.82
N THR A 470 -25.13 15.31 14.99
CA THR A 470 -23.71 15.17 15.33
C THR A 470 -23.28 13.71 15.38
N LEU A 471 -24.02 12.86 16.11
CA LEU A 471 -23.69 11.44 16.24
C LEU A 471 -23.74 10.73 14.89
N TYR A 472 -24.77 10.99 14.09
CA TYR A 472 -24.93 10.41 12.76
C TYR A 472 -23.82 10.89 11.81
N ARG A 473 -23.52 12.18 11.80
CA ARG A 473 -22.44 12.75 10.99
C ARG A 473 -21.10 12.11 11.35
N TYR A 474 -20.78 12.08 12.64
CA TYR A 474 -19.58 11.42 13.15
C TYR A 474 -19.51 9.96 12.67
N TYR A 475 -20.54 9.15 12.94
CA TYR A 475 -20.53 7.73 12.60
C TYR A 475 -20.37 7.48 11.09
N PHE A 476 -21.16 8.15 10.24
CA PHE A 476 -21.15 7.88 8.80
C PHE A 476 -19.96 8.50 8.06
N GLU A 477 -19.40 9.62 8.52
CA GLU A 477 -18.19 10.24 7.92
C GLU A 477 -16.88 9.55 8.33
N HIS A 478 -16.90 8.76 9.42
CA HIS A 478 -15.72 8.08 9.99
C HIS A 478 -15.83 6.55 9.94
N LEU A 479 -16.65 6.00 9.01
CA LEU A 479 -16.72 4.55 8.78
C LEU A 479 -15.38 3.94 8.37
N SER A 480 -14.57 4.70 7.64
CA SER A 480 -13.23 4.31 7.23
C SER A 480 -12.22 4.66 8.32
N MET A 481 -11.44 3.67 8.75
CA MET A 481 -10.30 3.88 9.66
C MET A 481 -9.01 4.24 8.91
N ILE A 482 -9.05 4.27 7.59
CA ILE A 482 -7.95 4.74 6.74
C ILE A 482 -7.90 6.27 6.85
N PRO A 483 -6.78 6.85 7.30
CA PRO A 483 -6.64 8.30 7.39
C PRO A 483 -6.61 8.94 6.00
N ASP A 484 -7.17 10.13 5.88
CA ASP A 484 -7.01 10.97 4.70
C ASP A 484 -5.60 11.59 4.74
N GLU A 485 -4.75 11.22 3.78
CA GLU A 485 -3.39 11.77 3.67
C GLU A 485 -3.39 13.06 2.86
N ARG A 486 -2.76 14.10 3.42
CA ARG A 486 -2.52 15.34 2.69
C ARG A 486 -1.30 15.23 1.79
N GLN A 487 -1.38 15.94 0.68
CA GLN A 487 -0.29 16.11 -0.27
C GLN A 487 0.05 17.58 -0.35
N TYR A 488 1.34 17.92 -0.29
CA TYR A 488 1.84 19.28 -0.31
C TYR A 488 2.48 19.59 -1.65
N LEU A 489 2.03 20.64 -2.33
CA LEU A 489 2.59 21.12 -3.57
C LEU A 489 3.88 21.89 -3.30
N VAL A 490 5.01 21.37 -3.78
CA VAL A 490 6.30 22.05 -3.71
C VAL A 490 6.40 23.07 -4.85
N ILE A 491 6.75 24.30 -4.53
CA ILE A 491 6.79 25.45 -5.43
C ILE A 491 8.16 26.12 -5.30
N ASP A 492 8.80 26.42 -6.42
CA ASP A 492 9.96 27.28 -6.45
C ASP A 492 9.57 28.72 -6.04
N ASP A 493 10.16 29.21 -4.96
CA ASP A 493 9.89 30.52 -4.36
C ASP A 493 10.18 31.69 -5.32
N LYS A 494 11.13 31.52 -6.25
CA LYS A 494 11.49 32.57 -7.22
C LYS A 494 10.60 32.58 -8.45
N THR A 495 10.20 31.41 -8.93
CA THR A 495 9.52 31.27 -10.22
C THR A 495 8.03 30.94 -10.10
N ASP A 496 7.52 30.74 -8.89
CA ASP A 496 6.18 30.20 -8.56
C ASP A 496 5.84 28.90 -9.33
N THR A 497 6.89 28.16 -9.73
CA THR A 497 6.77 26.97 -10.56
C THR A 497 6.61 25.74 -9.68
N PRO A 498 5.57 24.91 -9.89
CA PRO A 498 5.43 23.64 -9.18
C PRO A 498 6.53 22.63 -9.52
N LEU A 499 7.26 22.22 -8.51
CA LEU A 499 8.36 21.27 -8.57
C LEU A 499 7.89 19.83 -8.31
N GLY A 500 6.88 19.62 -7.48
CA GLY A 500 6.35 18.29 -7.23
C GLY A 500 5.43 18.24 -6.03
N ILE A 501 5.24 17.04 -5.50
CA ILE A 501 4.34 16.81 -4.37
C ILE A 501 5.11 16.05 -3.30
N LEU A 502 5.00 16.48 -2.04
CA LEU A 502 5.48 15.75 -0.88
C LEU A 502 4.30 15.19 -0.09
N ASP A 503 4.51 14.05 0.56
CA ASP A 503 3.51 13.43 1.43
C ASP A 503 3.48 14.10 2.82
N GLU A 504 2.35 13.97 3.51
CA GLU A 504 2.17 14.52 4.87
C GLU A 504 3.21 13.98 5.86
N ALA A 505 3.79 12.79 5.64
CA ALA A 505 4.79 12.21 6.53
C ALA A 505 6.12 12.98 6.46
N PHE A 506 6.60 13.19 5.24
CA PHE A 506 7.80 13.94 4.95
C PHE A 506 7.68 15.36 5.52
N VAL A 507 6.55 16.02 5.29
CA VAL A 507 6.32 17.39 5.77
C VAL A 507 6.20 17.43 7.30
N ALA A 508 5.58 16.42 7.90
CA ALA A 508 5.50 16.36 9.36
C ALA A 508 6.88 16.17 10.02
N GLU A 509 7.80 15.48 9.34
CA GLU A 509 9.11 15.13 9.87
C GLU A 509 10.22 16.12 9.50
N TYR A 510 10.15 16.73 8.32
CA TYR A 510 11.20 17.55 7.72
C TYR A 510 10.69 18.88 7.15
N GLY A 511 9.43 19.24 7.39
CA GLY A 511 8.78 20.44 6.85
C GLY A 511 9.17 21.75 7.55
N GLU A 512 10.36 21.86 8.14
CA GLU A 512 10.79 23.10 8.79
C GLU A 512 11.52 24.01 7.79
N PRO A 513 11.27 25.33 7.79
CA PRO A 513 12.08 26.30 7.06
C PRO A 513 13.56 26.10 7.34
N GLY A 514 14.37 26.07 6.30
CA GLY A 514 15.79 25.76 6.39
C GLY A 514 16.15 24.34 5.95
N THR A 515 15.21 23.40 5.99
CA THR A 515 15.46 21.99 5.68
C THR A 515 15.77 21.79 4.20
N LYS A 516 16.85 21.07 3.91
CA LYS A 516 17.24 20.68 2.55
C LYS A 516 16.65 19.31 2.20
N PHE A 517 16.13 19.17 1.00
CA PHE A 517 15.62 17.89 0.49
C PHE A 517 15.73 17.79 -1.01
N ILE A 518 15.59 16.58 -1.55
CA ILE A 518 15.72 16.36 -2.99
C ILE A 518 14.36 16.08 -3.61
N ILE A 519 14.00 16.93 -4.56
CA ILE A 519 12.86 16.74 -5.44
C ILE A 519 13.28 17.05 -6.87
N ARG A 520 12.78 16.27 -7.81
CA ARG A 520 13.20 16.35 -9.22
C ARG A 520 14.72 16.17 -9.44
N GLY A 521 15.38 15.43 -8.56
CA GLY A 521 16.82 15.19 -8.68
C GLY A 521 17.66 16.46 -8.52
N SER A 522 17.16 17.47 -7.81
CA SER A 522 17.96 18.63 -7.42
C SER A 522 17.71 18.91 -5.94
N PRO A 523 18.71 19.42 -5.20
CA PRO A 523 18.52 19.79 -3.81
C PRO A 523 17.82 21.16 -3.73
N TRP A 524 16.82 21.23 -2.85
CA TRP A 524 16.02 22.41 -2.58
C TRP A 524 15.95 22.64 -1.08
N LYS A 525 15.90 23.91 -0.68
CA LYS A 525 15.78 24.35 0.70
C LYS A 525 14.38 24.89 0.95
N ILE A 526 13.68 24.41 1.97
CA ILE A 526 12.37 24.95 2.39
C ILE A 526 12.56 26.38 2.87
N ILE A 527 11.81 27.31 2.29
CA ILE A 527 11.75 28.71 2.70
C ILE A 527 10.55 28.93 3.60
N SER A 528 9.38 28.45 3.18
CA SER A 528 8.15 28.56 3.97
C SER A 528 7.15 27.47 3.59
N ILE A 529 6.19 27.22 4.48
CA ILE A 529 5.04 26.36 4.22
C ILE A 529 3.78 27.18 4.46
N VAL A 530 2.91 27.25 3.46
CA VAL A 530 1.65 28.01 3.51
C VAL A 530 0.52 27.13 2.99
N GLY A 531 -0.38 26.71 3.87
CA GLY A 531 -1.48 25.81 3.52
C GLY A 531 -0.98 24.48 2.98
N ASP A 532 -1.39 24.13 1.75
CA ASP A 532 -0.95 22.92 1.04
C ASP A 532 0.28 23.14 0.15
N ARG A 533 1.02 24.25 0.34
CA ARG A 533 2.17 24.63 -0.49
C ARG A 533 3.45 24.76 0.32
N ILE A 534 4.56 24.30 -0.26
CA ILE A 534 5.91 24.44 0.28
C ILE A 534 6.72 25.26 -0.70
N TYR A 535 7.10 26.47 -0.29
CA TYR A 535 7.97 27.34 -1.07
C TYR A 535 9.43 26.97 -0.81
N VAL A 536 10.18 26.74 -1.87
CA VAL A 536 11.56 26.27 -1.79
C VAL A 536 12.49 27.06 -2.70
N ALA A 537 13.75 27.20 -2.30
CA ALA A 537 14.79 27.78 -3.13
C ALA A 537 15.81 26.70 -3.52
N GLN A 538 16.28 26.72 -4.77
CA GLN A 538 17.31 25.81 -5.22
C GLN A 538 18.62 26.10 -4.48
N VAL A 539 19.36 25.04 -4.14
CA VAL A 539 20.71 25.14 -3.56
C VAL A 539 21.67 24.29 -4.41
N ASP A 540 22.96 24.64 -4.41
CA ASP A 540 23.97 23.89 -5.19
C ASP A 540 24.61 22.75 -4.39
N ASP A 541 24.57 22.85 -3.06
CA ASP A 541 25.12 21.87 -2.13
C ASP A 541 24.05 20.87 -1.67
N PRO A 542 24.10 19.60 -2.16
CA PRO A 542 23.18 18.54 -1.73
C PRO A 542 23.51 17.98 -0.34
N THR A 543 24.60 18.39 0.28
CA THR A 543 25.02 17.85 1.58
C THR A 543 23.96 18.15 2.64
N GLY A 544 23.52 17.10 3.32
CA GLY A 544 22.44 17.15 4.32
C GLY A 544 21.02 17.14 3.74
N ALA A 545 20.84 16.95 2.43
CA ALA A 545 19.52 16.82 1.85
C ALA A 545 18.87 15.48 2.19
N ILE A 546 17.61 15.50 2.64
CA ILE A 546 16.86 14.30 2.97
C ILE A 546 16.14 13.74 1.72
N PRO A 547 16.04 12.41 1.56
CA PRO A 547 15.24 11.79 0.51
C PRO A 547 13.74 12.10 0.64
N SER A 548 13.05 12.29 -0.49
CA SER A 548 11.67 12.85 -0.53
C SER A 548 10.53 11.95 0.00
N TRP A 549 10.77 10.73 0.49
CA TRP A 549 9.71 9.69 0.56
C TRP A 549 9.70 8.84 1.85
N VAL A 550 9.51 9.48 3.01
CA VAL A 550 9.50 8.75 4.30
C VAL A 550 8.13 8.13 4.61
N GLY A 551 7.03 8.60 4.01
CA GLY A 551 5.68 8.11 4.31
C GLY A 551 5.26 6.77 3.69
N GLU A 552 5.90 6.33 2.60
CA GLU A 552 5.57 5.10 1.85
C GLU A 552 6.63 3.98 2.00
N GLU A 553 7.63 4.11 2.91
CA GLU A 553 8.70 3.10 3.05
C GLU A 553 8.20 1.82 3.75
N ILE A 554 8.40 0.67 3.09
CA ILE A 554 8.10 -0.64 3.67
C ILE A 554 9.26 -1.03 4.59
N PRO A 555 9.02 -1.29 5.90
CA PRO A 555 10.09 -1.61 6.83
C PRO A 555 10.69 -2.99 6.55
N VAL A 556 12.00 -3.12 6.76
CA VAL A 556 12.67 -4.42 6.78
C VAL A 556 12.57 -5.00 8.19
N PRO A 557 12.03 -6.22 8.36
CA PRO A 557 11.95 -6.88 9.65
C PRO A 557 13.31 -7.13 10.29
N PHE A 558 13.35 -7.11 11.62
CA PHE A 558 14.56 -7.41 12.40
C PHE A 558 15.17 -8.76 12.01
N GLU A 559 14.34 -9.80 11.85
CA GLU A 559 14.78 -11.16 11.52
C GLU A 559 15.43 -11.26 10.13
N VAL A 560 14.99 -10.43 9.18
CA VAL A 560 15.61 -10.33 7.85
C VAL A 560 16.98 -9.66 7.97
N ALA A 561 17.05 -8.56 8.72
CA ALA A 561 18.30 -7.85 8.92
C ALA A 561 19.34 -8.67 9.68
N GLN A 562 18.92 -9.43 10.71
CA GLN A 562 19.78 -10.39 11.40
C GLN A 562 20.27 -11.50 10.47
N GLU A 563 19.45 -12.00 9.54
CA GLU A 563 19.90 -13.00 8.57
C GLU A 563 20.95 -12.44 7.60
N VAL A 564 20.82 -11.18 7.18
CA VAL A 564 21.87 -10.48 6.43
C VAL A 564 23.16 -10.38 7.26
N GLY A 565 23.05 -10.00 8.53
CA GLY A 565 24.18 -9.98 9.45
C GLY A 565 24.84 -11.35 9.61
N ALA A 566 24.05 -12.43 9.69
CA ALA A 566 24.55 -13.80 9.80
C ALA A 566 25.30 -14.25 8.53
N ILE A 567 24.86 -13.81 7.34
CA ILE A 567 25.61 -14.04 6.08
C ILE A 567 26.98 -13.36 6.17
N ARG A 568 27.03 -12.11 6.65
CA ARG A 568 28.31 -11.38 6.82
C ARG A 568 29.25 -12.07 7.79
N ARG A 569 28.73 -12.49 8.96
CA ARG A 569 29.49 -13.28 9.95
C ARG A 569 30.03 -14.56 9.35
N GLU A 570 29.18 -15.33 8.67
CA GLU A 570 29.61 -16.62 8.11
C GLU A 570 30.75 -16.46 7.10
N ILE A 571 30.69 -15.41 6.27
CA ILE A 571 31.75 -15.09 5.31
C ILE A 571 33.05 -14.73 6.04
N SER A 572 33.03 -13.81 7.00
CA SER A 572 34.24 -13.36 7.70
C SER A 572 34.87 -14.46 8.57
N GLU A 573 34.06 -15.29 9.23
CA GLU A 573 34.54 -16.44 10.02
C GLU A 573 35.17 -17.52 9.14
N ARG A 574 34.66 -17.75 7.93
CA ARG A 574 35.26 -18.72 7.01
C ARG A 574 36.54 -18.18 6.38
N LEU A 575 36.58 -16.90 6.00
CA LEU A 575 37.80 -16.25 5.49
C LEU A 575 38.93 -16.24 6.53
N SER A 576 38.62 -15.95 7.80
CA SER A 576 39.62 -16.01 8.89
C SER A 576 40.17 -17.42 9.16
N LYS A 577 39.42 -18.47 8.82
CA LYS A 577 39.88 -19.87 8.86
C LYS A 577 40.63 -20.31 7.59
N GLY A 578 40.88 -19.38 6.65
CA GLY A 578 41.61 -19.66 5.41
C GLY A 578 40.77 -20.33 4.33
N ALA A 579 39.43 -20.34 4.44
CA ALA A 579 38.57 -20.85 3.38
C ALA A 579 38.61 -19.95 2.14
N ASP A 580 38.60 -20.56 0.97
CA ASP A 580 38.63 -19.84 -0.29
C ASP A 580 37.26 -19.22 -0.65
N LEU A 581 37.28 -18.03 -1.27
CA LEU A 581 36.07 -17.29 -1.60
C LEU A 581 35.18 -18.03 -2.62
N ASP A 582 35.79 -18.78 -3.54
CA ASP A 582 35.05 -19.62 -4.49
C ASP A 582 34.34 -20.77 -3.78
N GLU A 583 34.93 -21.35 -2.73
CA GLU A 583 34.29 -22.38 -1.90
C GLU A 583 33.11 -21.80 -1.11
N ILE A 584 33.32 -20.67 -0.42
CA ILE A 584 32.27 -19.98 0.38
C ILE A 584 31.06 -19.66 -0.50
N THR A 585 31.30 -19.04 -1.65
CA THR A 585 30.22 -18.66 -2.56
C THR A 585 29.52 -19.86 -3.19
N SER A 586 30.23 -20.97 -3.46
CA SER A 586 29.64 -22.22 -3.96
C SER A 586 28.71 -22.88 -2.94
N ASP A 587 29.00 -22.75 -1.65
CA ASP A 587 28.11 -23.25 -0.61
C ASP A 587 26.87 -22.35 -0.45
N LEU A 588 27.06 -21.03 -0.36
CA LEU A 588 25.97 -20.09 -0.15
C LEU A 588 24.90 -20.15 -1.26
N VAL A 589 25.29 -20.31 -2.53
CA VAL A 589 24.32 -20.43 -3.65
C VAL A 589 23.45 -21.70 -3.59
N LYS A 590 23.81 -22.71 -2.78
CA LYS A 590 22.93 -23.87 -2.54
C LYS A 590 21.75 -23.50 -1.64
N ARG A 591 21.97 -22.56 -0.70
CA ARG A 591 20.96 -22.07 0.26
C ARG A 591 20.18 -20.88 -0.29
N TYR A 592 20.84 -19.98 -1.01
CA TYR A 592 20.31 -18.72 -1.48
C TYR A 592 20.10 -18.72 -3.01
N PRO A 593 18.95 -18.24 -3.53
CA PRO A 593 18.60 -18.37 -4.95
C PRO A 593 19.26 -17.30 -5.84
N ILE A 594 20.58 -17.18 -5.80
CA ILE A 594 21.38 -16.21 -6.54
C ILE A 594 22.46 -16.90 -7.38
N SER A 595 22.93 -16.26 -8.45
CA SER A 595 24.08 -16.77 -9.21
C SER A 595 25.38 -16.55 -8.44
N LYS A 596 26.40 -17.37 -8.71
CA LYS A 596 27.71 -17.25 -8.05
C LYS A 596 28.37 -15.91 -8.35
N ASP A 597 28.28 -15.43 -9.59
CA ASP A 597 28.84 -14.14 -10.00
C ASP A 597 28.14 -12.95 -9.33
N ASP A 598 26.80 -12.97 -9.29
CA ASP A 598 26.03 -11.93 -8.61
C ASP A 598 26.35 -11.93 -7.10
N LEU A 599 26.50 -13.11 -6.48
CA LEU A 599 26.84 -13.23 -5.07
C LEU A 599 28.24 -12.68 -4.78
N LYS A 600 29.27 -13.10 -5.53
CA LYS A 600 30.65 -12.59 -5.40
C LYS A 600 30.69 -11.06 -5.45
N ARG A 601 29.93 -10.47 -6.37
CA ARG A 601 29.83 -9.01 -6.47
C ARG A 601 29.11 -8.38 -5.28
N SER A 602 28.05 -9.01 -4.77
CA SER A 602 27.29 -8.47 -3.62
C SER A 602 28.01 -8.58 -2.27
N ILE A 603 29.11 -9.33 -2.19
CA ILE A 603 29.88 -9.47 -0.95
C ILE A 603 31.23 -8.74 -1.02
N LYS A 604 31.49 -7.98 -2.10
CA LYS A 604 32.77 -7.32 -2.34
C LYS A 604 33.17 -6.44 -1.16
N GLU A 605 32.28 -5.59 -0.66
CA GLU A 605 32.57 -4.67 0.44
C GLU A 605 32.84 -5.41 1.77
N ILE A 606 32.28 -6.62 1.94
CA ILE A 606 32.57 -7.47 3.10
C ILE A 606 33.99 -8.01 3.01
N VAL A 607 34.39 -8.50 1.84
CA VAL A 607 35.73 -9.03 1.58
C VAL A 607 36.77 -7.92 1.67
N ASP A 608 36.56 -6.79 1.00
CA ASP A 608 37.45 -5.63 1.02
C ASP A 608 37.69 -5.13 2.46
N GLN A 609 36.66 -5.13 3.31
CA GLN A 609 36.78 -4.71 4.70
C GLN A 609 37.55 -5.72 5.56
N PHE A 610 37.29 -7.02 5.36
CA PHE A 610 38.02 -8.09 6.02
C PHE A 610 39.52 -8.08 5.65
N GLU A 611 39.85 -7.90 4.37
CA GLU A 611 41.23 -7.81 3.88
C GLU A 611 41.98 -6.59 4.43
N GLN A 612 41.27 -5.52 4.79
CA GLN A 612 41.84 -4.36 5.49
C GLN A 612 42.08 -4.60 6.98
N GLY A 613 41.81 -5.81 7.50
CA GLY A 613 41.93 -6.15 8.92
C GLY A 613 40.90 -5.47 9.81
N LEU A 614 39.83 -4.92 9.22
CA LEU A 614 38.77 -4.25 9.95
C LEU A 614 37.67 -5.26 10.34
N PRO A 615 37.08 -5.14 11.55
CA PRO A 615 35.93 -5.93 11.95
C PRO A 615 34.76 -5.76 10.95
N VAL A 616 34.15 -6.89 10.58
CA VAL A 616 32.97 -6.91 9.72
C VAL A 616 31.72 -6.86 10.61
N PRO A 617 30.89 -5.80 10.53
CA PRO A 617 29.63 -5.75 11.28
C PRO A 617 28.66 -6.84 10.80
N SER A 618 27.93 -7.43 11.74
CA SER A 618 27.12 -8.63 11.55
C SER A 618 25.90 -8.66 12.48
N ASP A 619 25.26 -9.81 12.62
CA ASP A 619 24.18 -10.07 13.56
C ASP A 619 24.65 -10.19 15.02
N ASN A 620 25.96 -10.20 15.29
CA ASN A 620 26.52 -10.19 16.65
C ASN A 620 27.64 -9.16 16.87
N VAL A 621 28.00 -8.38 15.84
CA VAL A 621 29.00 -7.31 15.91
C VAL A 621 28.38 -6.01 15.41
N VAL A 622 28.33 -5.00 16.27
CA VAL A 622 28.00 -3.62 15.93
C VAL A 622 29.30 -2.85 15.76
N THR A 623 29.38 -2.04 14.71
CA THR A 623 30.53 -1.14 14.52
C THR A 623 30.09 0.31 14.63
N VAL A 624 30.93 1.13 15.26
CA VAL A 624 30.77 2.59 15.34
C VAL A 624 31.97 3.22 14.64
N GLU A 625 31.73 4.07 13.63
CA GLU A 625 32.77 4.77 12.91
C GLU A 625 32.43 6.25 12.69
N SER A 626 33.40 7.13 12.88
CA SER A 626 33.28 8.57 12.62
C SER A 626 34.10 8.96 11.40
N TRP A 627 33.48 9.73 10.51
CA TRP A 627 34.10 10.29 9.31
C TRP A 627 33.53 11.68 9.04
N ASP A 628 34.38 12.70 9.08
CA ASP A 628 34.00 14.11 8.96
C ASP A 628 32.93 14.51 10.00
N ASP A 629 31.81 15.11 9.59
CA ASP A 629 30.68 15.46 10.45
C ASP A 629 29.67 14.30 10.62
N TYR A 630 30.02 13.08 10.19
CA TYR A 630 29.19 11.88 10.29
C TYR A 630 29.69 10.87 11.32
N THR A 631 28.75 10.27 12.03
CA THR A 631 28.95 9.07 12.85
C THR A 631 27.99 7.98 12.38
N ILE A 632 28.52 6.79 12.12
CA ILE A 632 27.77 5.66 11.56
C ILE A 632 27.80 4.50 12.55
N VAL A 633 26.63 4.03 12.95
CA VAL A 633 26.43 2.85 13.80
C VAL A 633 25.83 1.75 12.96
N THR A 634 26.58 0.68 12.67
CA THR A 634 26.10 -0.46 11.86
C THR A 634 25.60 -1.59 12.78
N THR A 635 24.31 -1.95 12.70
CA THR A 635 23.59 -2.74 13.71
C THR A 635 22.93 -4.03 13.22
N HIS A 636 22.48 -4.06 11.95
CA HIS A 636 21.59 -5.11 11.41
C HIS A 636 20.27 -5.30 12.17
N ALA A 637 19.72 -4.24 12.79
CA ALA A 637 18.51 -4.36 13.62
C ALA A 637 17.19 -4.19 12.83
N GLY A 638 17.23 -3.96 11.52
CA GLY A 638 16.02 -3.70 10.73
C GLY A 638 15.49 -2.29 10.92
N THR A 639 14.48 -1.92 10.12
CA THR A 639 14.08 -0.52 9.96
C THR A 639 13.50 0.09 11.23
N LEU A 640 12.53 -0.57 11.86
CA LEU A 640 11.81 0.01 13.00
C LEU A 640 12.67 0.13 14.27
N VAL A 641 13.59 -0.82 14.47
CA VAL A 641 14.54 -0.79 15.59
C VAL A 641 15.59 0.29 15.36
N ASN A 642 16.18 0.38 14.16
CA ASN A 642 17.12 1.46 13.85
C ASN A 642 16.46 2.84 13.89
N ARG A 643 15.18 2.94 13.51
CA ARG A 643 14.43 4.18 13.61
C ARG A 643 14.25 4.64 15.06
N ALA A 644 13.90 3.69 15.95
CA ALA A 644 13.83 3.93 17.38
C ALA A 644 15.20 4.35 17.94
N LEU A 645 16.25 3.61 17.57
CA LEU A 645 17.61 3.82 18.02
C LEU A 645 18.16 5.18 17.57
N ALA A 646 17.94 5.56 16.32
CA ALA A 646 18.34 6.85 15.78
C ALA A 646 17.75 8.01 16.58
N ARG A 647 16.46 7.91 16.95
CA ARG A 647 15.78 8.94 17.76
C ARG A 647 16.25 8.95 19.20
N ALA A 648 16.45 7.78 19.80
CA ALA A 648 16.99 7.67 21.16
C ALA A 648 18.40 8.28 21.24
N LEU A 649 19.28 7.95 20.28
CA LEU A 649 20.63 8.53 20.17
C LEU A 649 20.57 10.04 19.96
N ALA A 650 19.72 10.52 19.04
CA ALA A 650 19.56 11.96 18.79
C ALA A 650 19.15 12.72 20.06
N LEU A 651 18.19 12.17 20.83
CA LEU A 651 17.71 12.76 22.08
C LEU A 651 18.85 12.88 23.10
N LYS A 652 19.56 11.78 23.38
CA LYS A 652 20.65 11.77 24.38
C LYS A 652 21.84 12.62 23.97
N LEU A 653 22.21 12.62 22.70
CA LEU A 653 23.29 13.48 22.20
C LEU A 653 22.90 14.96 22.27
N SER A 654 21.65 15.29 21.96
CA SER A 654 21.18 16.67 22.07
C SER A 654 21.17 17.15 23.53
N ASP A 655 20.79 16.28 24.47
CA ASP A 655 20.81 16.58 25.91
C ASP A 655 22.24 16.75 26.46
N ASN A 656 23.18 15.94 25.98
CA ASN A 656 24.59 15.97 26.42
C ASN A 656 25.39 17.12 25.82
N ILE A 657 25.19 17.42 24.53
CA ILE A 657 26.03 18.34 23.74
C ILE A 657 25.35 19.71 23.55
N GLY A 658 24.03 19.80 23.76
CA GLY A 658 23.26 21.04 23.57
C GLY A 658 23.11 21.47 22.11
N ILE A 659 23.35 20.57 21.15
CA ILE A 659 23.30 20.83 19.70
C ILE A 659 22.28 19.90 19.04
N THR A 660 21.58 20.39 18.02
CA THR A 660 20.67 19.57 17.20
C THR A 660 21.44 18.52 16.39
N VAL A 661 21.10 17.25 16.59
CA VAL A 661 21.65 16.11 15.83
C VAL A 661 20.71 15.77 14.68
N ALA A 662 21.20 15.81 13.45
CA ALA A 662 20.44 15.29 12.31
C ALA A 662 20.67 13.77 12.22
N VAL A 663 19.59 13.01 12.03
CA VAL A 663 19.65 11.55 11.97
C VAL A 663 19.04 10.99 10.70
N GLN A 664 19.65 9.93 10.20
CA GLN A 664 19.12 9.10 9.13
C GLN A 664 19.27 7.64 9.53
N GLU A 665 18.38 6.80 9.03
CA GLU A 665 18.45 5.37 9.27
C GLU A 665 18.20 4.56 7.99
N ASP A 666 18.77 3.36 7.97
CA ASP A 666 18.38 2.27 7.09
C ASP A 666 18.26 0.97 7.90
N PRO A 667 17.86 -0.17 7.30
CA PRO A 667 17.73 -1.45 8.02
C PRO A 667 19.01 -1.95 8.72
N TYR A 668 20.17 -1.45 8.32
CA TYR A 668 21.47 -1.94 8.73
C TYR A 668 22.26 -0.92 9.54
N ARG A 669 21.92 0.38 9.45
CA ARG A 669 22.71 1.48 10.01
C ARG A 669 21.85 2.62 10.56
N VAL A 670 22.41 3.30 11.55
CA VAL A 670 22.04 4.66 11.97
C VAL A 670 23.17 5.60 11.58
N ILE A 671 22.84 6.71 10.93
CA ILE A 671 23.78 7.74 10.51
C ILE A 671 23.41 9.02 11.25
N LEU A 672 24.32 9.50 12.07
CA LEU A 672 24.21 10.73 12.82
C LEU A 672 25.07 11.79 12.15
N LYS A 673 24.56 13.02 12.06
CA LYS A 673 25.30 14.17 11.58
C LYS A 673 25.32 15.25 12.65
N THR A 674 26.51 15.64 13.08
CA THR A 674 26.74 16.55 14.20
C THR A 674 27.68 17.69 13.78
N LEU A 675 27.48 18.90 14.31
CA LEU A 675 28.35 20.06 14.00
C LEU A 675 29.75 19.92 14.61
N SER A 676 29.88 19.10 15.65
CA SER A 676 31.14 18.73 16.29
C SER A 676 31.35 17.22 16.18
N LEU A 677 32.60 16.79 16.07
CA LEU A 677 32.98 15.37 16.11
C LEU A 677 32.62 14.79 17.49
N VAL A 678 31.72 13.81 17.49
CA VAL A 678 31.42 12.98 18.66
C VAL A 678 32.36 11.78 18.64
N SER A 679 32.94 11.44 19.78
CA SER A 679 33.85 10.29 19.85
C SER A 679 33.07 8.98 19.72
N ASN A 680 33.69 7.97 19.09
CA ASN A 680 33.07 6.64 18.99
C ASN A 680 32.76 6.03 20.37
N ASP A 681 33.61 6.29 21.37
CA ASP A 681 33.45 5.76 22.73
C ASP A 681 32.24 6.38 23.43
N GLU A 682 32.03 7.69 23.28
CA GLU A 682 30.85 8.38 23.81
C GLU A 682 29.54 7.80 23.23
N ILE A 683 29.52 7.47 21.94
CA ILE A 683 28.37 6.80 21.31
C ILE A 683 28.12 5.42 21.94
N ILE A 684 29.18 4.65 22.21
CA ILE A 684 29.07 3.34 22.84
C ILE A 684 28.54 3.46 24.28
N GLU A 685 28.97 4.46 25.03
CA GLU A 685 28.46 4.74 26.37
C GLU A 685 26.97 5.11 26.35
N ILE A 686 26.55 5.96 25.39
CA ILE A 686 25.14 6.32 25.21
C ILE A 686 24.31 5.10 24.81
N LEU A 687 24.80 4.22 23.93
CA LEU A 687 24.12 2.98 23.57
C LEU A 687 23.85 2.10 24.81
N LYS A 688 24.84 1.99 25.69
CA LYS A 688 24.73 1.20 26.93
C LYS A 688 23.80 1.84 27.95
N SER A 689 23.78 3.18 28.06
CA SER A 689 22.91 3.88 29.02
C SER A 689 21.43 3.79 28.66
N ILE A 690 21.09 3.84 27.36
CA ILE A 690 19.71 3.70 26.88
C ILE A 690 19.13 2.32 27.22
N ALA A 691 19.96 1.28 27.33
CA ALA A 691 19.52 -0.10 27.60
C ALA A 691 18.75 -0.27 28.93
N ASP A 692 18.99 0.61 29.90
CA ASP A 692 18.39 0.56 31.24
C ASP A 692 17.16 1.45 31.41
N GLU A 693 16.77 2.19 30.37
CA GLU A 693 15.66 3.13 30.48
C GLU A 693 14.30 2.44 30.57
N ASP A 694 13.38 3.10 31.29
CA ASP A 694 11.99 2.69 31.32
C ASP A 694 11.38 2.81 29.90
N PRO A 695 10.86 1.70 29.31
CA PRO A 695 10.36 1.71 27.94
C PRO A 695 9.27 2.75 27.72
N ARG A 696 8.39 2.95 28.72
CA ARG A 696 7.26 3.87 28.62
C ARG A 696 7.73 5.32 28.64
N LYS A 697 8.66 5.67 29.52
CA LYS A 697 9.28 7.01 29.58
C LYS A 697 9.99 7.33 28.27
N LEU A 698 10.86 6.44 27.80
CA LEU A 698 11.61 6.63 26.56
C LEU A 698 10.68 6.74 25.34
N SER A 699 9.60 5.95 25.30
CA SER A 699 8.56 6.04 24.26
C SER A 699 7.95 7.44 24.17
N ILE A 700 7.61 8.03 25.32
CA ILE A 700 7.01 9.36 25.39
C ILE A 700 8.01 10.43 24.96
N GLU A 701 9.27 10.32 25.38
CA GLU A 701 10.33 11.27 25.00
C GLU A 701 10.58 11.25 23.48
N ILE A 702 10.75 10.05 22.89
CA ILE A 702 10.91 9.87 21.44
C ILE A 702 9.68 10.39 20.68
N ALA A 703 8.47 10.06 21.14
CA ALA A 703 7.24 10.51 20.50
C ALA A 703 7.11 12.04 20.52
N ASN A 704 7.43 12.70 21.63
CA ASN A 704 7.28 14.15 21.76
C ASN A 704 8.21 14.94 20.83
N GLY A 705 9.37 14.39 20.48
CA GLY A 705 10.30 14.97 19.50
C GLY A 705 10.04 14.56 18.05
N SER A 706 9.06 13.68 17.78
CA SER A 706 8.88 13.08 16.46
C SER A 706 7.75 13.71 15.63
N GLY A 707 8.09 14.13 14.41
CA GLY A 707 7.10 14.52 13.40
C GLY A 707 6.12 13.41 13.03
N LEU A 708 6.56 12.15 13.04
CA LEU A 708 5.68 10.99 12.80
C LEU A 708 4.59 10.88 13.87
N PHE A 709 4.94 11.10 15.15
CA PHE A 709 3.96 11.12 16.23
C PHE A 709 2.96 12.28 16.06
N LYS A 710 3.40 13.48 15.65
CA LYS A 710 2.50 14.59 15.27
C LYS A 710 1.43 14.13 14.29
N ARG A 711 1.87 13.46 13.23
CA ARG A 711 0.99 12.95 12.17
C ARG A 711 0.01 11.93 12.73
N ARG A 712 0.45 10.96 13.55
CA ARG A 712 -0.43 9.99 14.20
C ARG A 712 -1.46 10.67 15.11
N LEU A 713 -1.04 11.67 15.88
CA LEU A 713 -1.93 12.45 16.74
C LEU A 713 -3.03 13.13 15.93
N ILE A 714 -2.69 13.75 14.80
CA ILE A 714 -3.68 14.37 13.88
C ILE A 714 -4.64 13.32 13.32
N HIS A 715 -4.11 12.18 12.84
CA HIS A 715 -4.93 11.11 12.26
C HIS A 715 -5.90 10.51 13.27
N VAL A 716 -5.42 10.23 14.49
CA VAL A 716 -6.23 9.72 15.59
C VAL A 716 -7.27 10.77 16.02
N ALA A 717 -6.88 12.02 16.21
CA ALA A 717 -7.79 13.10 16.58
C ALA A 717 -8.90 13.30 15.52
N ARG A 718 -8.58 13.17 14.22
CA ARG A 718 -9.57 13.15 13.13
C ARG A 718 -10.53 11.96 13.23
N ARG A 719 -10.04 10.75 13.53
CA ARG A 719 -10.91 9.56 13.70
C ARG A 719 -11.78 9.61 14.95
N PHE A 720 -11.28 10.20 16.03
CA PHE A 720 -12.12 10.57 17.18
C PHE A 720 -13.11 11.67 16.82
N GLY A 721 -12.83 12.49 15.80
CA GLY A 721 -13.63 13.62 15.31
C GLY A 721 -13.34 14.93 16.04
N ALA A 722 -12.27 15.00 16.85
CA ALA A 722 -11.83 16.21 17.54
C ALA A 722 -11.30 17.26 16.57
N ILE A 723 -10.74 16.83 15.44
CA ILE A 723 -10.24 17.68 14.36
C ILE A 723 -11.04 17.40 13.10
N SER A 724 -11.50 18.45 12.41
CA SER A 724 -12.18 18.29 11.13
C SER A 724 -11.21 17.84 10.03
N LYS A 725 -11.70 17.11 9.03
CA LYS A 725 -10.87 16.62 7.92
C LYS A 725 -10.16 17.76 7.16
N HIS A 726 -10.79 18.92 7.08
CA HIS A 726 -10.32 20.09 6.36
C HIS A 726 -9.54 21.10 7.20
N ALA A 727 -9.39 20.89 8.52
CA ALA A 727 -8.68 21.83 9.39
C ALA A 727 -7.21 22.00 8.96
N ASP A 728 -6.77 23.22 8.67
CA ASP A 728 -5.35 23.51 8.46
C ASP A 728 -4.63 23.58 9.81
N LEU A 729 -3.56 22.81 9.95
CA LEU A 729 -2.75 22.70 11.17
C LEU A 729 -1.29 23.08 10.92
N THR A 730 -0.99 23.64 9.74
CA THR A 730 0.37 24.08 9.40
C THR A 730 0.88 25.17 10.33
N SER A 731 0.00 26.04 10.83
CA SER A 731 0.32 27.08 11.81
C SER A 731 0.43 26.59 13.27
N VAL A 732 0.07 25.33 13.54
CA VAL A 732 0.08 24.77 14.91
C VAL A 732 1.41 24.07 15.18
N SER A 733 2.15 24.57 16.16
CA SER A 733 3.41 23.95 16.60
C SER A 733 3.17 22.55 17.15
N LEU A 734 4.15 21.65 16.95
CA LEU A 734 4.11 20.28 17.48
C LEU A 734 3.85 20.27 19.00
N ARG A 735 4.58 21.12 19.74
CA ARG A 735 4.46 21.23 21.19
C ARG A 735 3.05 21.63 21.63
N SER A 736 2.42 22.59 20.97
CA SER A 736 1.05 23.05 21.28
C SER A 736 0.01 21.97 21.01
N LEU A 737 0.15 21.23 19.91
CA LEU A 737 -0.76 20.13 19.60
C LEU A 737 -0.63 18.99 20.61
N ILE A 738 0.60 18.61 20.97
CA ILE A 738 0.87 17.58 21.96
C ILE A 738 0.32 17.98 23.32
N SER A 739 0.60 19.21 23.79
CA SER A 739 0.12 19.67 25.09
C SER A 739 -1.40 19.68 25.17
N SER A 740 -2.10 20.03 24.07
CA SER A 740 -3.56 20.09 24.01
C SER A 740 -4.24 18.72 24.20
N TYR A 741 -3.58 17.63 23.81
CA TYR A 741 -4.14 16.27 23.91
C TYR A 741 -3.49 15.41 24.98
N LYS A 742 -2.42 15.86 25.63
CA LYS A 742 -1.72 15.09 26.67
C LYS A 742 -2.68 14.64 27.77
N GLY A 743 -2.62 13.36 28.14
CA GLY A 743 -3.52 12.75 29.15
C GLY A 743 -4.90 12.32 28.61
N THR A 744 -5.23 12.65 27.36
CA THR A 744 -6.49 12.21 26.74
C THR A 744 -6.35 10.85 26.05
N VAL A 745 -7.48 10.17 25.82
CA VAL A 745 -7.53 8.93 25.02
C VAL A 745 -7.04 9.10 23.57
N ILE A 746 -7.05 10.33 23.05
CA ILE A 746 -6.50 10.64 21.72
C ILE A 746 -4.97 10.52 21.74
N TYR A 747 -4.32 11.02 22.78
CA TYR A 747 -2.87 10.93 22.93
C TYR A 747 -2.42 9.49 23.15
N ASP A 748 -3.11 8.77 24.04
CA ASP A 748 -2.78 7.37 24.32
C ASP A 748 -2.91 6.49 23.07
N GLU A 749 -3.96 6.70 22.27
CA GLU A 749 -4.15 5.98 21.01
C GLU A 749 -3.14 6.39 19.93
N ALA A 750 -2.77 7.66 19.87
CA ALA A 750 -1.71 8.12 18.95
C ALA A 750 -0.36 7.50 19.30
N LEU A 751 -0.07 7.37 20.59
CA LEU A 751 1.17 6.76 21.08
C LEU A 751 1.16 5.27 20.76
N ASN A 752 0.05 4.58 21.02
CA ASN A 752 -0.12 3.17 20.66
C ASN A 752 0.09 2.93 19.15
N GLU A 753 -0.50 3.76 18.27
CA GLU A 753 -0.31 3.61 16.83
C GLU A 753 1.12 3.92 16.36
N PHE A 754 1.77 4.91 16.98
CA PHE A 754 3.17 5.25 16.71
C PHE A 754 4.12 4.09 17.09
N LEU A 755 3.95 3.52 18.28
CA LEU A 755 4.74 2.37 18.75
C LEU A 755 4.46 1.09 17.97
N GLN A 756 3.29 0.97 17.34
CA GLN A 756 2.97 -0.20 16.53
C GLN A 756 3.53 -0.12 15.11
N LYS A 757 3.49 1.07 14.49
CA LYS A 757 3.74 1.24 13.05
C LYS A 757 5.06 1.92 12.70
N ASP A 758 5.50 2.83 13.54
CA ASP A 758 6.59 3.74 13.18
C ASP A 758 7.92 3.31 13.81
N ILE A 759 7.92 2.73 15.01
CA ILE A 759 9.13 2.28 15.72
C ILE A 759 8.90 0.94 16.46
N ASP A 760 9.99 0.29 16.93
CA ASP A 760 9.92 -0.94 17.74
C ASP A 760 10.84 -0.81 18.97
N ILE A 761 10.31 -0.25 20.07
CA ILE A 761 11.08 0.09 21.27
C ILE A 761 11.45 -1.15 22.08
N ASP A 762 10.52 -2.09 22.24
CA ASP A 762 10.78 -3.29 23.05
C ASP A 762 11.96 -4.06 22.49
N ARG A 763 11.96 -4.29 21.16
CA ARG A 763 13.05 -4.96 20.49
C ARG A 763 14.34 -4.13 20.41
N MET A 764 14.24 -2.80 20.36
CA MET A 764 15.40 -1.92 20.49
C MET A 764 16.08 -2.07 21.85
N LEU A 765 15.30 -2.10 22.94
CA LEU A 765 15.85 -2.28 24.29
C LEU A 765 16.42 -3.68 24.47
N GLU A 766 15.79 -4.73 23.93
CA GLU A 766 16.37 -6.08 23.86
C GLU A 766 17.72 -6.08 23.12
N PHE A 767 17.79 -5.40 21.98
CA PHE A 767 19.02 -5.24 21.19
C PHE A 767 20.11 -4.51 21.99
N LEU A 768 19.80 -3.41 22.68
CA LEU A 768 20.76 -2.65 23.48
C LEU A 768 21.19 -3.41 24.75
N LYS A 769 20.29 -4.19 25.36
CA LYS A 769 20.66 -5.10 26.46
C LYS A 769 21.66 -6.16 26.02
N SER A 770 21.52 -6.70 24.79
CA SER A 770 22.50 -7.63 24.22
C SER A 770 23.90 -7.00 24.03
N ILE A 771 23.95 -5.68 23.82
CA ILE A 771 25.22 -4.94 23.78
C ILE A 771 25.80 -4.79 25.19
N LYS A 772 24.95 -4.46 26.17
CA LYS A 772 25.36 -4.21 27.54
C LYS A 772 25.85 -5.48 28.24
N ASP A 773 25.20 -6.62 28.02
CA ASP A 773 25.58 -7.91 28.61
C ASP A 773 26.76 -8.61 27.91
N GLY A 774 27.21 -8.08 26.77
CA GLY A 774 28.35 -8.60 26.00
C GLY A 774 28.02 -9.74 25.04
N SER A 775 26.75 -10.16 24.93
CA SER A 775 26.32 -11.15 23.93
C SER A 775 26.42 -10.64 22.49
N ARG A 776 26.34 -9.32 22.30
CA ARG A 776 26.62 -8.60 21.06
C ARG A 776 27.81 -7.66 21.27
N LEU A 777 28.86 -7.85 20.49
CA LEU A 777 30.05 -7.01 20.55
C LEU A 777 29.78 -5.65 19.91
N VAL A 778 30.34 -4.59 20.49
CA VAL A 778 30.36 -3.25 19.89
C VAL A 778 31.80 -2.80 19.75
N ILE A 779 32.20 -2.42 18.53
CA ILE A 779 33.59 -2.10 18.21
C ILE A 779 33.67 -0.71 17.58
N ALA A 780 34.47 0.17 18.18
CA ALA A 780 34.84 1.45 17.59
C ALA A 780 35.91 1.23 16.50
N LEU A 781 35.65 1.71 15.28
CA LEU A 781 36.65 1.74 14.20
C LEU A 781 37.52 3.00 14.33
N LYS A 782 38.70 2.97 13.71
CA LYS A 782 39.64 4.10 13.74
C LYS A 782 39.00 5.32 13.06
N ALA A 783 38.99 6.46 13.76
CA ALA A 783 38.43 7.71 13.25
C ALA A 783 39.18 8.21 12.00
N GLY A 784 38.44 8.83 11.08
CA GLY A 784 38.99 9.54 9.91
C GLY A 784 39.14 8.72 8.63
N VAL A 785 39.05 7.39 8.68
CA VAL A 785 39.04 6.53 7.47
C VAL A 785 37.74 5.74 7.43
N LEU A 786 36.93 6.00 6.40
CA LEU A 786 35.65 5.34 6.22
C LEU A 786 35.84 3.90 5.71
N SER A 787 35.24 2.94 6.41
CA SER A 787 35.29 1.53 6.04
C SER A 787 34.56 1.26 4.70
N PRO A 788 34.85 0.17 3.97
CA PRO A 788 34.10 -0.19 2.76
C PRO A 788 32.59 -0.28 2.98
N ILE A 789 32.15 -0.88 4.10
CA ILE A 789 30.74 -1.01 4.47
C ILE A 789 30.14 0.34 4.92
N GLY A 790 30.92 1.18 5.60
CA GLY A 790 30.55 2.55 5.96
C GLY A 790 30.34 3.44 4.74
N ARG A 791 31.25 3.33 3.76
CA ARG A 791 31.16 4.02 2.46
C ARG A 791 29.91 3.63 1.70
N LEU A 792 29.61 2.34 1.62
CA LEU A 792 28.38 1.86 1.01
C LEU A 792 27.14 2.49 1.69
N GLY A 793 27.16 2.61 3.02
CA GLY A 793 26.09 3.26 3.80
C GLY A 793 25.91 4.74 3.45
N LEU A 794 26.99 5.53 3.46
CA LEU A 794 26.92 6.95 3.09
C LEU A 794 26.55 7.16 1.62
N GLU A 795 27.11 6.36 0.71
CA GLU A 795 26.73 6.41 -0.71
C GLU A 795 25.26 6.08 -0.90
N ARG A 796 24.71 5.10 -0.17
CA ARG A 796 23.28 4.75 -0.24
C ARG A 796 22.40 5.88 0.30
N ALA A 797 22.80 6.51 1.41
CA ALA A 797 22.14 7.71 1.93
C ALA A 797 22.15 8.85 0.89
N ALA A 798 23.29 9.04 0.21
CA ALA A 798 23.48 10.04 -0.86
C ALA A 798 22.93 9.62 -2.25
N ARG A 799 22.55 8.35 -2.47
CA ARG A 799 21.94 7.84 -3.72
C ARG A 799 20.42 7.79 -3.64
N LYS A 800 19.82 7.69 -2.45
CA LYS A 800 18.37 8.00 -2.27
C LYS A 800 18.00 9.40 -2.78
N THR A 801 19.02 10.23 -3.04
CA THR A 801 18.98 11.58 -3.56
C THR A 801 19.37 11.72 -5.04
N GLU A 802 19.39 10.66 -5.87
CA GLU A 802 19.82 10.68 -7.30
C GLU A 802 19.57 12.05 -7.98
N ILE A 803 20.64 12.85 -8.08
CA ILE A 803 20.60 14.22 -8.57
C ILE A 803 20.59 14.17 -10.09
N ILE A 804 19.41 14.07 -10.69
CA ILE A 804 19.24 14.29 -12.12
C ILE A 804 19.40 15.80 -12.37
N LYS A 805 20.47 16.20 -13.05
CA LYS A 805 20.67 17.60 -13.47
C LYS A 805 19.37 18.18 -14.11
N PRO A 806 18.91 19.38 -13.72
CA PRO A 806 17.64 19.97 -14.17
C PRO A 806 17.44 19.95 -15.68
N GLU A 807 18.49 20.24 -16.46
CA GLU A 807 18.39 20.30 -17.92
C GLU A 807 18.12 18.91 -18.54
N ARG A 808 18.56 17.84 -17.87
CA ARG A 808 18.34 16.44 -18.28
C ARG A 808 16.95 15.96 -17.89
N MET A 809 16.46 16.30 -16.69
CA MET A 809 15.10 15.98 -16.27
C MET A 809 14.05 16.63 -17.17
N TYR A 810 14.30 17.86 -17.59
CA TYR A 810 13.39 18.60 -18.47
C TYR A 810 13.09 17.87 -19.78
N LYS A 811 14.13 17.39 -20.47
CA LYS A 811 14.00 16.59 -21.69
C LYS A 811 13.31 15.23 -21.44
N ILE A 812 13.63 14.56 -20.33
CA ILE A 812 12.95 13.32 -19.95
C ILE A 812 11.46 13.55 -19.75
N LEU A 813 11.06 14.66 -19.10
CA LEU A 813 9.66 14.98 -18.85
C LEU A 813 8.89 15.25 -20.15
N ILE A 814 9.51 15.94 -21.11
CA ILE A 814 8.91 16.18 -22.44
C ILE A 814 8.75 14.86 -23.19
N GLU A 815 9.79 14.02 -23.27
CA GLU A 815 9.71 12.72 -23.93
C GLU A 815 8.71 11.76 -23.26
N ALA A 816 8.64 11.79 -21.93
CA ALA A 816 7.64 11.03 -21.18
C ALA A 816 6.22 11.54 -21.42
N ALA A 817 6.02 12.85 -21.50
CA ALA A 817 4.72 13.45 -21.79
C ALA A 817 4.27 13.13 -23.22
N LYS A 818 5.17 13.22 -24.20
CA LYS A 818 4.94 12.78 -25.58
C LYS A 818 4.47 11.33 -25.63
N ALA A 819 5.25 10.43 -25.04
CA ALA A 819 4.93 9.00 -25.04
C ALA A 819 3.60 8.71 -24.35
N ARG A 820 3.32 9.39 -23.22
CA ARG A 820 2.05 9.28 -22.49
C ARG A 820 0.88 9.77 -23.33
N LEU A 821 0.91 11.00 -23.83
CA LEU A 821 -0.17 11.60 -24.59
C LEU A 821 -0.48 10.80 -25.85
N LYS A 822 0.54 10.22 -26.49
CA LYS A 822 0.39 9.32 -27.63
C LYS A 822 -0.33 8.00 -27.28
N ASP A 823 -0.18 7.49 -26.05
CA ASP A 823 -0.86 6.27 -25.60
C ASP A 823 -2.22 6.51 -24.93
N GLU A 824 -2.58 7.77 -24.66
CA GLU A 824 -3.94 8.15 -24.23
C GLU A 824 -4.95 7.83 -25.33
N ALA A 825 -6.17 7.49 -24.90
CA ALA A 825 -7.28 7.17 -25.79
C ALA A 825 -8.46 8.09 -25.54
N LEU A 826 -9.10 8.51 -26.62
CA LEU A 826 -10.35 9.26 -26.59
C LEU A 826 -11.44 8.46 -27.29
N THR A 827 -12.67 8.61 -26.83
CA THR A 827 -13.83 8.01 -27.49
C THR A 827 -14.38 8.97 -28.51
N PHE A 828 -14.12 8.67 -29.77
CA PHE A 828 -14.59 9.43 -30.93
C PHE A 828 -16.02 9.03 -31.28
N PHE A 829 -16.81 9.99 -31.71
CA PHE A 829 -18.17 9.75 -32.19
C PHE A 829 -18.60 10.79 -33.22
N CYS A 830 -19.54 10.42 -34.09
CA CYS A 830 -20.08 11.34 -35.08
C CYS A 830 -21.22 12.18 -34.50
N MET A 831 -21.09 13.50 -34.54
CA MET A 831 -22.13 14.46 -34.14
C MET A 831 -23.21 14.67 -35.22
N ASN A 832 -23.00 14.13 -36.43
CA ASN A 832 -23.97 14.19 -37.52
C ASN A 832 -24.95 13.00 -37.49
N CYS A 833 -24.45 11.77 -37.67
CA CYS A 833 -25.31 10.58 -37.69
C CYS A 833 -25.56 9.96 -36.31
N TRP A 834 -24.71 10.23 -35.31
CA TRP A 834 -24.77 9.64 -33.96
C TRP A 834 -24.62 8.11 -33.89
N GLU A 835 -24.30 7.45 -35.00
CA GLU A 835 -24.18 5.99 -35.06
C GLU A 835 -22.75 5.50 -34.86
N TYR A 836 -21.77 6.29 -35.29
CA TYR A 836 -20.35 5.99 -35.12
C TYR A 836 -19.89 6.35 -33.71
N VAL A 837 -19.33 5.37 -33.00
CA VAL A 837 -18.63 5.52 -31.72
C VAL A 837 -17.47 4.53 -31.69
N GLU A 838 -16.27 5.01 -31.43
CA GLU A 838 -15.05 4.19 -31.36
C GLU A 838 -14.00 4.84 -30.45
N THR A 839 -13.32 4.05 -29.62
CA THR A 839 -12.20 4.54 -28.80
C THR A 839 -10.88 4.35 -29.55
N ILE A 840 -10.21 5.46 -29.86
CA ILE A 840 -8.96 5.49 -30.65
C ILE A 840 -7.84 6.10 -29.79
N ARG A 841 -6.61 5.56 -29.90
CA ARG A 841 -5.44 6.19 -29.26
C ARG A 841 -4.92 7.33 -30.11
N ILE A 842 -4.35 8.32 -29.43
CA ILE A 842 -3.77 9.48 -30.10
C ILE A 842 -2.69 9.10 -31.12
N LYS A 843 -1.85 8.10 -30.83
CA LYS A 843 -0.83 7.61 -31.78
C LYS A 843 -1.41 6.96 -33.04
N ASP A 844 -2.62 6.43 -32.96
CA ASP A 844 -3.31 5.71 -34.05
C ASP A 844 -4.29 6.65 -34.79
N LEU A 845 -4.30 7.95 -34.45
CA LEU A 845 -5.23 8.93 -34.98
C LEU A 845 -4.83 9.34 -36.42
N PRO A 846 -5.74 9.23 -37.41
CA PRO A 846 -5.45 9.69 -38.77
C PRO A 846 -5.39 11.22 -38.84
N GLU A 847 -4.66 11.76 -39.83
CA GLU A 847 -4.54 13.21 -40.06
C GLU A 847 -5.89 13.91 -40.27
N LYS A 848 -6.82 13.23 -40.95
CA LYS A 848 -8.19 13.69 -41.15
C LYS A 848 -9.17 12.58 -40.79
N ILE A 849 -10.01 12.84 -39.80
CA ILE A 849 -11.05 11.93 -39.34
C ILE A 849 -12.35 12.20 -40.10
N LYS A 850 -12.93 11.15 -40.68
CA LYS A 850 -14.28 11.15 -41.24
C LYS A 850 -15.08 10.02 -40.61
N CYS A 851 -16.38 10.24 -40.44
CA CYS A 851 -17.29 9.21 -39.97
C CYS A 851 -17.34 8.07 -41.00
N PRO A 852 -17.05 6.80 -40.63
CA PRO A 852 -17.10 5.67 -41.57
C PRO A 852 -18.52 5.32 -42.01
N ILE A 853 -19.54 5.74 -41.25
CA ILE A 853 -20.96 5.47 -41.54
C ILE A 853 -21.54 6.49 -42.53
N CYS A 854 -21.48 7.80 -42.20
CA CYS A 854 -22.12 8.84 -43.01
C CYS A 854 -21.15 9.77 -43.75
N GLY A 855 -19.84 9.51 -43.73
CA GLY A 855 -18.82 10.31 -44.41
C GLY A 855 -18.56 11.72 -43.85
N SER A 856 -19.31 12.15 -42.84
CA SER A 856 -19.23 13.50 -42.26
C SER A 856 -17.90 13.73 -41.53
N GLY A 857 -17.34 14.94 -41.66
CA GLY A 857 -16.18 15.41 -40.87
C GLY A 857 -16.54 15.86 -39.45
N SER A 858 -17.82 15.82 -39.07
CA SER A 858 -18.30 16.18 -37.72
C SER A 858 -18.05 15.07 -36.71
N VAL A 859 -16.79 14.66 -36.56
CA VAL A 859 -16.35 13.65 -35.60
C VAL A 859 -15.61 14.35 -34.48
N SER A 860 -16.14 14.22 -33.26
CA SER A 860 -15.54 14.79 -32.05
C SER A 860 -15.20 13.67 -31.07
N ALA A 861 -14.60 14.03 -29.93
CA ALA A 861 -14.10 13.07 -28.96
C ALA A 861 -14.44 13.46 -27.51
N LEU A 862 -14.55 12.45 -26.64
CA LEU A 862 -14.78 12.63 -25.21
C LEU A 862 -13.86 11.73 -24.38
N LYS A 863 -13.53 12.18 -23.16
CA LYS A 863 -12.81 11.39 -22.12
C LYS A 863 -13.73 10.45 -21.34
N GLU A 864 -14.76 9.93 -22.00
CA GLU A 864 -15.76 9.03 -21.41
C GLU A 864 -15.62 7.65 -22.05
N ASP A 865 -16.02 6.60 -21.34
CA ASP A 865 -15.97 5.24 -21.89
C ASP A 865 -16.97 5.05 -23.04
N GLU A 866 -16.70 4.08 -23.90
CA GLU A 866 -17.48 3.80 -25.10
C GLU A 866 -18.97 3.55 -24.81
N ASP A 867 -19.31 2.84 -23.72
CA ASP A 867 -20.70 2.58 -23.34
C ASP A 867 -21.43 3.86 -22.93
N THR A 868 -20.76 4.73 -22.18
CA THR A 868 -21.27 6.05 -21.79
C THR A 868 -21.52 6.90 -23.03
N VAL A 869 -20.57 6.96 -23.97
CA VAL A 869 -20.73 7.73 -25.21
C VAL A 869 -21.81 7.12 -26.11
N ARG A 870 -21.90 5.79 -26.24
CA ARG A 870 -22.98 5.12 -26.98
C ARG A 870 -24.36 5.45 -26.40
N LYS A 871 -24.53 5.44 -25.08
CA LYS A 871 -25.78 5.84 -24.41
C LYS A 871 -26.11 7.31 -24.67
N PHE A 872 -25.11 8.17 -24.66
CA PHE A 872 -25.25 9.59 -25.00
C PHE A 872 -25.68 9.78 -26.46
N CYS A 873 -25.03 9.11 -27.40
CA CYS A 873 -25.34 9.19 -28.83
C CYS A 873 -26.75 8.68 -29.18
N ARG A 874 -27.27 7.67 -28.47
CA ARG A 874 -28.66 7.20 -28.64
C ARG A 874 -29.71 8.30 -28.41
N LYS A 875 -29.38 9.33 -27.65
CA LYS A 875 -30.28 10.46 -27.39
C LYS A 875 -30.27 11.51 -28.50
N LYS A 876 -29.35 11.43 -29.47
CA LYS A 876 -29.26 12.33 -30.63
C LYS A 876 -29.35 13.82 -30.27
N GLY A 877 -28.71 14.22 -29.16
CA GLY A 877 -28.74 15.60 -28.66
C GLY A 877 -30.04 16.04 -27.94
N GLN A 878 -31.03 15.15 -27.79
CA GLN A 878 -32.33 15.46 -27.20
C GLN A 878 -32.46 14.98 -25.75
N ARG A 879 -33.30 15.67 -24.95
CA ARG A 879 -33.61 15.28 -23.55
C ARG A 879 -32.37 14.97 -22.68
N LEU A 880 -31.33 15.79 -22.84
CA LEU A 880 -30.04 15.61 -22.16
C LEU A 880 -30.11 16.06 -20.69
N ASN A 881 -29.56 15.24 -19.79
CA ASN A 881 -29.37 15.59 -18.39
C ASN A 881 -28.21 16.59 -18.19
N LYS A 882 -27.99 17.07 -16.96
CA LYS A 882 -26.96 18.09 -16.66
C LYS A 882 -25.53 17.66 -17.07
N ARG A 883 -25.18 16.38 -16.94
CA ARG A 883 -23.87 15.83 -17.34
C ARG A 883 -23.76 15.75 -18.85
N GLU A 884 -24.77 15.20 -19.52
CA GLU A 884 -24.82 15.04 -20.97
C GLU A 884 -24.82 16.37 -21.72
N ARG A 885 -25.45 17.42 -21.18
CA ARG A 885 -25.35 18.78 -21.72
C ARG A 885 -23.92 19.33 -21.70
N ARG A 886 -23.15 18.99 -20.65
CA ARG A 886 -21.73 19.36 -20.57
C ARG A 886 -20.91 18.57 -21.60
N MET A 887 -21.17 17.27 -21.75
CA MET A 887 -20.53 16.44 -22.78
C MET A 887 -20.80 16.98 -24.18
N PHE A 888 -22.05 17.32 -24.50
CA PHE A 888 -22.41 17.89 -25.79
C PHE A 888 -21.67 19.20 -26.08
N ARG A 889 -21.60 20.11 -25.08
CA ARG A 889 -20.86 21.37 -25.21
C ARG A 889 -19.37 21.13 -25.46
N VAL A 890 -18.75 20.29 -24.65
CA VAL A 890 -17.34 19.90 -24.80
C VAL A 890 -17.06 19.33 -26.19
N ALA A 891 -17.92 18.43 -26.67
CA ALA A 891 -17.74 17.82 -27.98
C ALA A 891 -17.89 18.83 -29.13
N ARG A 892 -18.84 19.77 -29.03
CA ARG A 892 -19.01 20.84 -30.02
C ARG A 892 -17.78 21.76 -30.04
N ASP A 893 -17.39 22.28 -28.89
CA ASP A 893 -16.29 23.24 -28.78
C ASP A 893 -14.96 22.58 -29.24
N LEU A 894 -14.76 21.29 -28.91
CA LEU A 894 -13.59 20.55 -29.37
C LEU A 894 -13.62 20.26 -30.88
N LEU A 895 -14.81 20.08 -31.46
CA LEU A 895 -14.95 19.91 -32.91
C LEU A 895 -14.55 21.18 -33.67
N GLU A 896 -14.92 22.36 -33.14
CA GLU A 896 -14.52 23.65 -33.69
C GLU A 896 -12.99 23.80 -33.68
N LEU A 897 -12.34 23.53 -32.53
CA LEU A 897 -10.88 23.54 -32.44
C LEU A 897 -10.19 22.53 -33.35
N TYR A 898 -10.78 21.34 -33.54
CA TYR A 898 -10.25 20.37 -34.49
C TYR A 898 -10.40 20.83 -35.95
N GLN A 899 -11.50 21.50 -36.30
CA GLN A 899 -11.68 22.04 -37.66
C GLN A 899 -10.67 23.13 -37.99
N GLU A 900 -10.26 23.91 -36.98
CA GLU A 900 -9.28 24.99 -37.12
C GLU A 900 -7.83 24.50 -37.05
N TYR A 901 -7.48 23.67 -36.06
CA TYR A 901 -6.10 23.28 -35.75
C TYR A 901 -5.77 21.82 -36.12
N GLY A 902 -6.74 21.03 -36.54
CA GLY A 902 -6.54 19.62 -36.89
C GLY A 902 -6.23 18.73 -35.68
N LYS A 903 -5.51 17.63 -35.91
CA LYS A 903 -5.33 16.55 -34.92
C LYS A 903 -4.72 17.01 -33.59
N VAL A 904 -3.92 18.08 -33.57
CA VAL A 904 -3.29 18.61 -32.35
C VAL A 904 -4.33 19.04 -31.30
N ALA A 905 -5.54 19.43 -31.71
CA ALA A 905 -6.63 19.69 -30.77
C ALA A 905 -7.00 18.46 -29.94
N PHE A 906 -7.03 17.27 -30.56
CA PHE A 906 -7.25 16.02 -29.84
C PHE A 906 -6.05 15.61 -28.99
N ILE A 907 -4.81 15.87 -29.46
CA ILE A 907 -3.58 15.59 -28.68
C ILE A 907 -3.55 16.43 -27.41
N ALA A 908 -3.79 17.74 -27.52
CA ALA A 908 -3.86 18.64 -26.38
C ALA A 908 -5.01 18.28 -25.46
N TYR A 909 -6.20 18.01 -26.03
CA TYR A 909 -7.35 17.58 -25.25
C TYR A 909 -7.07 16.28 -24.48
N ALA A 910 -6.27 15.34 -24.98
CA ALA A 910 -5.91 14.12 -24.27
C ALA A 910 -5.16 14.35 -22.95
N GLY A 911 -4.64 15.56 -22.70
CA GLY A 911 -3.94 15.91 -21.47
C GLY A 911 -4.78 15.73 -20.18
N LYS A 912 -4.10 15.41 -19.08
CA LYS A 912 -4.71 15.17 -17.76
C LYS A 912 -5.40 16.43 -17.24
N ASN A 913 -6.70 16.31 -16.94
CA ASN A 913 -7.53 17.41 -16.43
C ASN A 913 -7.63 18.65 -17.34
N ILE A 914 -7.13 18.58 -18.58
CA ILE A 914 -7.31 19.60 -19.62
C ILE A 914 -8.78 19.67 -20.01
N ARG A 915 -9.34 20.88 -20.00
CA ARG A 915 -10.68 21.24 -20.50
C ARG A 915 -10.53 21.90 -21.88
N VAL A 916 -11.64 22.05 -22.61
CA VAL A 916 -11.60 22.55 -23.99
C VAL A 916 -11.00 23.96 -24.10
N TYR A 917 -11.30 24.86 -23.17
CA TYR A 917 -10.68 26.19 -23.17
C TYR A 917 -9.17 26.16 -22.88
N ASP A 918 -8.65 25.14 -22.17
CA ASP A 918 -7.20 24.98 -22.03
C ASP A 918 -6.56 24.53 -23.35
N VAL A 919 -7.29 23.77 -24.16
CA VAL A 919 -6.85 23.36 -25.50
C VAL A 919 -6.77 24.58 -26.41
N GLU A 920 -7.78 25.44 -26.36
CA GLU A 920 -7.80 26.72 -27.07
C GLU A 920 -6.58 27.59 -26.68
N ASP A 921 -6.31 27.77 -25.38
CA ASP A 921 -5.12 28.49 -24.90
C ASP A 921 -3.80 27.89 -25.44
N ILE A 922 -3.67 26.55 -25.45
CA ILE A 922 -2.46 25.88 -25.94
C ILE A 922 -2.28 26.12 -27.43
N LEU A 923 -3.35 25.96 -28.21
CA LEU A 923 -3.30 26.04 -29.67
C LEU A 923 -3.10 27.47 -30.15
N TRP A 924 -3.55 28.46 -29.37
CA TRP A 924 -3.26 29.87 -29.59
C TRP A 924 -1.76 30.17 -29.44
N GLU A 925 -1.09 29.57 -28.45
CA GLU A 925 0.37 29.74 -28.25
C GLU A 925 1.21 28.88 -29.21
N VAL A 926 0.82 27.61 -29.42
CA VAL A 926 1.56 26.64 -30.23
C VAL A 926 0.57 25.73 -30.98
N SER A 927 0.41 25.97 -32.28
CA SER A 927 -0.52 25.23 -33.16
C SER A 927 0.10 24.03 -33.88
N THR A 928 1.37 23.71 -33.61
CA THR A 928 2.10 22.60 -34.27
C THR A 928 2.68 21.62 -33.26
N GLU A 929 2.65 20.32 -33.58
CA GLU A 929 3.20 19.26 -32.72
C GLU A 929 4.74 19.39 -32.59
N SER A 930 5.20 20.07 -31.55
CA SER A 930 6.61 20.32 -31.25
C SER A 930 6.90 20.13 -29.74
N ASP A 931 8.16 20.14 -29.33
CA ASP A 931 8.53 20.07 -27.90
C ASP A 931 7.85 21.17 -27.09
N LYS A 932 7.73 22.38 -27.65
CA LYS A 932 7.02 23.52 -27.06
C LYS A 932 5.52 23.27 -26.91
N PHE A 933 4.90 22.55 -27.84
CA PHE A 933 3.49 22.16 -27.74
C PHE A 933 3.26 21.19 -26.59
N TYR A 934 4.12 20.17 -26.47
CA TYR A 934 4.06 19.24 -25.35
C TYR A 934 4.37 19.92 -24.01
N GLU A 935 5.28 20.89 -24.00
CA GLU A 935 5.54 21.74 -22.85
C GLU A 935 4.31 22.57 -22.44
N ALA A 936 3.63 23.20 -23.40
CA ALA A 936 2.41 23.96 -23.17
C ALA A 936 1.29 23.06 -22.58
N ILE A 937 1.15 21.83 -23.08
CA ILE A 937 0.24 20.83 -22.50
C ILE A 937 0.63 20.52 -21.05
N ILE A 938 1.90 20.21 -20.77
CA ILE A 938 2.38 19.92 -19.40
C ILE A 938 2.11 21.11 -18.47
N LYS A 939 2.37 22.33 -18.94
CA LYS A 939 2.11 23.57 -18.19
C LYS A 939 0.62 23.70 -17.86
N LYS A 940 -0.27 23.51 -18.84
CA LYS A 940 -1.72 23.56 -18.62
C LYS A 940 -2.24 22.39 -17.78
N GLU A 941 -1.64 21.20 -17.84
CA GLU A 941 -1.96 20.10 -16.93
C GLU A 941 -1.61 20.46 -15.48
N ARG A 942 -0.49 21.16 -15.27
CA ARG A 942 -0.11 21.70 -13.95
C ARG A 942 -1.07 22.79 -13.48
N GLU A 943 -1.46 23.72 -14.35
CA GLU A 943 -2.48 24.74 -14.03
C GLU A 943 -3.84 24.11 -13.75
N ALA A 944 -4.22 23.07 -14.51
CA ALA A 944 -5.44 22.31 -14.29
C ALA A 944 -5.44 21.56 -12.95
N LEU A 945 -4.30 21.03 -12.54
CA LEU A 945 -4.08 20.54 -11.18
C LEU A 945 -4.27 21.66 -10.16
N LYS A 946 -3.63 22.83 -10.32
CA LYS A 946 -3.78 23.99 -9.41
C LYS A 946 -5.27 24.34 -9.19
N ARG A 947 -6.08 24.43 -10.25
CA ARG A 947 -7.53 24.74 -10.17
C ARG A 947 -8.36 23.73 -9.39
N ARG A 948 -7.88 22.50 -9.24
CA ARG A 948 -8.55 21.46 -8.46
C ARG A 948 -8.32 21.64 -6.95
N PHE A 949 -7.32 22.43 -6.57
CA PHE A 949 -6.94 22.77 -5.20
C PHE A 949 -7.29 24.23 -4.83
N SER A 950 -7.77 25.04 -5.77
CA SER A 950 -8.14 26.46 -5.54
C SER A 950 -9.58 26.66 -5.01
N TRP A 951 -10.13 25.69 -4.27
CA TRP A 951 -11.47 25.77 -3.67
C TRP A 951 -11.46 25.33 -2.22
#